data_AF-A0A0D0IUP9-F1
#
_entry.id   AF-A0A0D0IUP9-F1
#
_cell.length_a   1.000
_cell.length_b   1.000
_cell.length_c   1.000
_cell.angle_alpha   90.00
_cell.angle_beta   90.00
_cell.angle_gamma   90.00
#
_symmetry.space_group_name_H-M   'P 1'
#
loop_
_entity.id
_entity.type
_entity.pdbx_description
1 polymer ?
#
loop_
_entity_poly.entity_id
_entity_poly.type
_entity_poly.pdbx_seq_one_letter_code
_entity_poly.pdbx_strand_id
1 'polypeptide(L)'
;MNEFRDTKKLPAGYDFLLLTYSQLSRERSKNWKAGSVMDAIEGSYLIMDESHNASGEESNVGEFFREAVQKSCGVCFASATYAKYPSSMPIYAMKTAMGEADVSATQLIDIISHGGPILQEVMAKGLVASGSMIRRQRDMKDVERTLYTSDNVKDIAALQGRYDKVIDLISDIHDFQDEFITPYLSSLSAEQIVCKKHKVGKNEVFIRKKTHISYMHFSLRMTPTIRQLLFSIKADDAIQATLEELKAGHKPILQINRTMESNYANLVQPGMALPKAEFALSLLNCLKDMFKYKALAATKKGKVTKFYEVELTFDLKDLTKFFNSDDAKQAYDFIVRKINNTQTDLPLSPIDYFVQSLENEGYKVGEMTKRKMALNYENIKNGATGKTHAFMRKKIDKKRMAADFNNGNLDVLIGNRVMSSGISLHCSDAFKDKRKRTVITWEHQDSADRQTQFDGRADRTGQLQHCSFVTLSSAIPAEQRFLMMNERKLRSLNANVEANQHADDAGFDMLNKYGTKVALEYLHDNPEKEIYFMDEGDSPFVKADDQTVFIIRFMRTLGLLKCDEQREILDDVMHRYTELINYLDEIGENDLKPNVLPLNATLLNRSVFRNGKRNSASVFGNDAMLDEVEVDVLSRPLTSTQIKAILPTLTSTDVLVKQLNAHCKQKADNIKAYYIQLQNDATRQLNLLRSSGAHYTPSHVAQLEERANNTDMMNAQIERVETQTGLLCQLIKKFTNGQAVGIPMALVAEGEIEDNRLVDYVSVGLFLGFKVIGSKTTRSSIKAVFVVNDGRCRLDIPLTEEGKLMTIHNQTNLGVMRQRLSKVTIDTWDSLLSNSTRERAYIVTGNLLSGIAFAKQFGKNVGNRKLRQIAMNKGRGHLITYTDDMGRVKNGYMLSRMFRPTDLQFFAPKP
;
A
#
# COMPACT_ATOMS: atom_id res chain seq x y z
N MET A 1 15.24 0.41 44.48
CA MET A 1 13.94 0.04 43.84
C MET A 1 12.80 -0.14 44.84
N ASN A 2 12.97 -0.92 45.93
CA ASN A 2 11.92 -1.02 46.97
C ASN A 2 11.65 0.34 47.62
N GLU A 3 12.71 1.08 47.97
CA GLU A 3 12.59 2.45 48.46
C GLU A 3 11.84 3.38 47.48
N PHE A 4 12.16 3.34 46.19
CA PHE A 4 11.42 4.09 45.16
C PHE A 4 9.95 3.68 45.05
N ARG A 5 9.64 2.39 45.18
CA ARG A 5 8.26 1.89 45.19
C ARG A 5 7.46 2.47 46.36
N ASP A 6 8.07 2.45 47.53
CA ASP A 6 7.38 2.73 48.80
C ASP A 6 7.30 4.25 49.06
N THR A 7 8.36 5.00 48.72
CA THR A 7 8.42 6.47 48.91
C THR A 7 7.94 7.27 47.70
N LYS A 8 7.91 6.63 46.51
CA LYS A 8 7.63 7.29 45.22
C LYS A 8 8.56 8.46 44.89
N LYS A 9 9.75 8.48 45.51
CA LYS A 9 10.82 9.45 45.25
C LYS A 9 12.09 8.71 44.90
N LEU A 10 12.91 9.32 44.04
CA LEU A 10 14.25 8.81 43.75
C LEU A 10 15.03 8.68 45.07
N PRO A 11 15.63 7.51 45.35
CA PRO A 11 16.47 7.32 46.53
C PRO A 11 17.62 8.33 46.56
N ALA A 12 18.08 8.69 47.76
CA ALA A 12 19.21 9.60 47.92
C ALA A 12 20.46 9.05 47.22
N GLY A 13 21.17 9.91 46.47
CA GLY A 13 22.38 9.55 45.72
C GLY A 13 22.14 9.07 44.28
N TYR A 14 20.90 9.14 43.77
CA TYR A 14 20.58 8.83 42.37
C TYR A 14 19.93 10.02 41.67
N ASP A 15 20.46 10.39 40.49
CA ASP A 15 20.00 11.56 39.74
C ASP A 15 19.03 11.24 38.59
N PHE A 16 18.92 9.97 38.17
CA PHE A 16 18.08 9.58 37.04
C PHE A 16 17.50 8.16 37.18
N LEU A 17 16.40 7.92 36.46
CA LEU A 17 15.70 6.64 36.38
C LEU A 17 15.67 6.15 34.92
N LEU A 18 16.15 4.93 34.68
CA LEU A 18 16.06 4.27 33.36
C LEU A 18 14.98 3.21 33.36
N LEU A 19 14.09 3.26 32.37
CA LEU A 19 12.98 2.34 32.17
C LEU A 19 12.83 1.98 30.70
N THR A 20 12.21 0.84 30.43
CA THR A 20 11.78 0.47 29.07
C THR A 20 10.28 0.67 28.93
N TYR A 21 9.80 1.02 27.73
CA TYR A 21 8.36 1.14 27.44
C TYR A 21 7.55 -0.09 27.87
N SER A 22 8.12 -1.29 27.69
CA SER A 22 7.49 -2.56 28.07
C SER A 22 7.26 -2.71 29.58
N GLN A 23 8.00 -2.01 30.44
CA GLN A 23 7.78 -2.02 31.88
C GLN A 23 6.55 -1.18 32.28
N LEU A 24 6.03 -0.35 31.37
CA LEU A 24 4.89 0.54 31.56
C LEU A 24 3.65 0.12 30.75
N SER A 25 3.68 -1.04 30.07
CA SER A 25 2.60 -1.48 29.17
C SER A 25 1.36 -2.03 29.87
N ARG A 26 1.45 -2.36 31.16
CA ARG A 26 0.31 -2.80 31.96
C ARG A 26 -0.52 -1.61 32.44
N GLU A 27 -1.82 -1.84 32.62
CA GLU A 27 -2.77 -0.89 33.20
C GLU A 27 -2.20 -0.26 34.48
N ARG A 28 -2.27 1.08 34.59
CA ARG A 28 -1.62 1.84 35.67
C ARG A 28 -2.03 1.36 37.06
N SER A 29 -3.32 1.05 37.25
CA SER A 29 -3.88 0.50 38.49
C SER A 29 -3.22 -0.81 38.95
N LYS A 30 -2.70 -1.60 38.01
CA LYS A 30 -2.04 -2.90 38.23
C LYS A 30 -0.52 -2.83 38.09
N ASN A 31 0.04 -1.64 37.91
CA ASN A 31 1.45 -1.43 37.67
C ASN A 31 2.03 -0.38 38.62
N TRP A 32 2.58 -0.86 39.75
CA TRP A 32 3.18 0.02 40.75
C TRP A 32 4.25 0.94 40.16
N LYS A 33 5.03 0.48 39.17
CA LYS A 33 6.06 1.30 38.53
C LYS A 33 5.46 2.51 37.83
N ALA A 34 4.36 2.31 37.10
CA ALA A 34 3.67 3.41 36.43
C ALA A 34 3.11 4.41 37.45
N GLY A 35 2.52 3.93 38.55
CA GLY A 35 2.08 4.80 39.65
C GLY A 35 3.22 5.63 40.25
N SER A 36 4.29 4.97 40.72
CA SER A 36 5.43 5.65 41.35
C SER A 36 6.16 6.61 40.41
N VAL A 37 6.31 6.26 39.13
CA VAL A 37 6.95 7.15 38.14
C VAL A 37 6.11 8.40 37.90
N MET A 38 4.79 8.26 37.78
CA MET A 38 3.91 9.42 37.57
C MET A 38 3.90 10.41 38.73
N ASP A 39 4.03 9.89 39.96
CA ASP A 39 4.10 10.75 41.14
C ASP A 39 5.48 11.42 41.24
N ALA A 40 6.53 10.79 40.72
CA ALA A 40 7.90 11.33 40.70
C ALA A 40 8.22 12.24 39.50
N ILE A 41 7.41 12.21 38.43
CA ILE A 41 7.76 12.89 37.17
C ILE A 41 7.54 14.40 37.20
N GLU A 42 6.71 14.88 38.12
CA GLU A 42 6.44 16.30 38.27
C GLU A 42 7.75 17.05 38.61
N GLY A 43 8.10 18.05 37.79
CA GLY A 43 9.37 18.78 37.92
C GLY A 43 10.60 18.09 37.33
N SER A 44 10.48 16.85 36.82
CA SER A 44 11.60 16.10 36.22
C SER A 44 11.73 16.32 34.72
N TYR A 45 12.95 16.17 34.18
CA TYR A 45 13.21 16.11 32.75
C TYR A 45 12.98 14.68 32.22
N LEU A 46 12.24 14.56 31.13
CA LEU A 46 11.96 13.28 30.50
C LEU A 46 12.76 13.13 29.20
N ILE A 47 13.54 12.07 29.07
CA ILE A 47 14.27 11.73 27.85
C ILE A 47 13.64 10.46 27.26
N MET A 48 13.16 10.57 26.02
CA MET A 48 12.43 9.51 25.33
C MET A 48 13.22 9.06 24.10
N ASP A 49 13.95 7.95 24.24
CA ASP A 49 14.59 7.27 23.10
C ASP A 49 13.56 6.43 22.34
N GLU A 50 13.60 6.46 21.01
CA GLU A 50 12.57 5.90 20.13
C GLU A 50 11.15 6.35 20.51
N SER A 51 10.99 7.66 20.73
CA SER A 51 9.78 8.28 21.30
C SER A 51 8.48 7.98 20.55
N HIS A 52 8.55 7.55 19.29
CA HIS A 52 7.39 7.11 18.51
C HIS A 52 6.72 5.85 19.06
N ASN A 53 7.37 5.08 19.94
CA ASN A 53 6.74 3.94 20.62
C ASN A 53 5.77 4.36 21.73
N ALA A 54 5.80 5.64 22.12
CA ALA A 54 5.03 6.19 23.22
C ALA A 54 3.69 6.83 22.79
N SER A 55 3.27 6.65 21.54
CA SER A 55 2.23 7.48 20.94
C SER A 55 0.90 6.78 20.61
N GLY A 56 0.75 5.49 20.94
CA GLY A 56 -0.50 4.77 20.67
C GLY A 56 -1.69 5.35 21.45
N GLU A 57 -2.72 5.83 20.75
CA GLU A 57 -3.91 6.47 21.34
C GLU A 57 -4.61 5.57 22.37
N GLU A 58 -4.84 4.30 22.04
CA GLU A 58 -5.50 3.30 22.90
C GLU A 58 -4.51 2.45 23.72
N SER A 59 -3.22 2.75 23.67
CA SER A 59 -2.22 1.97 24.40
C SER A 59 -2.03 2.51 25.82
N ASN A 60 -1.95 1.62 26.82
CA ASN A 60 -1.59 2.00 28.20
C ASN A 60 -0.28 2.82 28.25
N VAL A 61 0.67 2.48 27.37
CA VAL A 61 1.94 3.21 27.23
C VAL A 61 1.68 4.64 26.76
N GLY A 62 0.86 4.82 25.72
CA GLY A 62 0.56 6.15 25.19
C GLY A 62 -0.26 7.02 26.14
N GLU A 63 -1.24 6.44 26.83
CA GLU A 63 -1.97 7.17 27.89
C GLU A 63 -1.02 7.64 28.99
N PHE A 64 -0.14 6.75 29.46
CA PHE A 64 0.90 7.10 30.42
C PHE A 64 1.78 8.24 29.90
N PHE A 65 2.34 8.12 28.69
CA PHE A 65 3.28 9.13 28.22
C PHE A 65 2.63 10.49 27.90
N ARG A 66 1.34 10.54 27.55
CA ARG A 66 0.61 11.83 27.41
C ARG A 66 0.54 12.60 28.72
N GLU A 67 0.15 11.95 29.82
CA GLU A 67 0.12 12.60 31.15
C GLU A 67 1.54 12.89 31.66
N ALA A 68 2.50 11.98 31.44
CA ALA A 68 3.89 12.17 31.86
C ALA A 68 4.55 13.36 31.15
N VAL A 69 4.38 13.51 29.83
CA VAL A 69 4.87 14.67 29.07
C VAL A 69 4.23 15.96 29.60
N GLN A 70 2.94 15.94 29.91
CA GLN A 70 2.24 17.10 30.46
C GLN A 70 2.80 17.53 31.83
N LYS A 71 3.07 16.58 32.73
CA LYS A 71 3.59 16.83 34.10
C LYS A 71 5.09 17.14 34.17
N SER A 72 5.86 16.63 33.22
CA SER A 72 7.32 16.87 33.17
C SER A 72 7.66 18.35 32.98
N CYS A 73 8.81 18.80 33.50
CA CYS A 73 9.26 20.18 33.31
C CYS A 73 9.74 20.42 31.87
N GLY A 74 10.50 19.46 31.31
CA GLY A 74 10.97 19.48 29.93
C GLY A 74 11.10 18.07 29.37
N VAL A 75 11.05 17.96 28.04
CA VAL A 75 11.10 16.67 27.34
C VAL A 75 12.10 16.73 26.19
N CYS A 76 12.94 15.71 26.08
CA CYS A 76 13.75 15.44 24.90
C CYS A 76 13.17 14.24 24.16
N PHE A 77 12.70 14.46 22.93
CA PHE A 77 12.22 13.40 22.06
C PHE A 77 13.32 12.99 21.08
N ALA A 78 13.82 11.76 21.18
CA ALA A 78 14.75 11.17 20.23
C ALA A 78 14.01 10.15 19.36
N SER A 79 13.75 10.51 18.11
CA SER A 79 13.13 9.62 17.12
C SER A 79 13.45 10.07 15.71
N ALA A 80 13.96 9.16 14.88
CA ALA A 80 14.18 9.41 13.46
C ALA A 80 12.86 9.54 12.67
N THR A 81 11.75 9.07 13.24
CA THR A 81 10.45 8.93 12.56
C THR A 81 9.33 9.54 13.38
N TYR A 82 9.57 10.72 13.97
CA TYR A 82 8.61 11.35 14.88
C TYR A 82 7.24 11.56 14.22
N ALA A 83 7.21 11.97 12.95
CA ALA A 83 6.00 12.26 12.16
C ALA A 83 5.40 11.06 11.38
N LYS A 84 5.92 9.85 11.58
CA LYS A 84 5.45 8.63 10.89
C LYS A 84 3.96 8.34 11.09
N TYR A 85 3.42 8.63 12.26
CA TYR A 85 2.01 8.42 12.59
C TYR A 85 1.39 9.76 12.97
N PRO A 86 0.41 10.28 12.20
CA PRO A 86 -0.27 11.54 12.52
C PRO A 86 -0.89 11.55 13.92
N SER A 87 -1.40 10.41 14.39
CA SER A 87 -1.92 10.20 15.77
C SER A 87 -0.89 10.47 16.87
N SER A 88 0.41 10.46 16.54
CA SER A 88 1.47 10.77 17.50
C SER A 88 1.70 12.26 17.68
N MET A 89 1.28 13.09 16.73
CA MET A 89 1.59 14.52 16.68
C MET A 89 1.13 15.31 17.92
N PRO A 90 -0.03 14.99 18.53
CA PRO A 90 -0.43 15.66 19.77
C PRO A 90 0.60 15.55 20.90
N ILE A 91 1.32 14.43 21.06
CA ILE A 91 2.31 14.29 22.15
C ILE A 91 3.52 15.20 21.95
N TYR A 92 3.96 15.36 20.69
CA TYR A 92 5.07 16.25 20.36
C TYR A 92 4.66 17.72 20.47
N ALA A 93 3.43 18.05 20.06
CA ALA A 93 2.91 19.42 20.12
C ALA A 93 2.86 19.99 21.55
N MET A 94 2.69 19.14 22.58
CA MET A 94 2.60 19.59 23.98
C MET A 94 3.86 20.31 24.50
N LYS A 95 5.06 19.97 24.00
CA LYS A 95 6.35 20.47 24.51
C LYS A 95 7.29 20.98 23.41
N THR A 96 6.78 21.16 22.20
CA THR A 96 7.53 21.74 21.07
C THR A 96 6.80 22.96 20.54
N ALA A 97 7.48 23.76 19.72
CA ALA A 97 6.88 24.95 19.14
C ALA A 97 5.64 24.68 18.26
N MET A 98 5.39 23.43 17.85
CA MET A 98 4.18 23.04 17.12
C MET A 98 2.90 23.35 17.92
N GLY A 99 2.94 23.27 19.26
CA GLY A 99 1.81 23.61 20.11
C GLY A 99 1.38 25.08 20.05
N GLU A 100 2.22 25.95 19.48
CA GLU A 100 1.91 27.37 19.30
C GLU A 100 0.98 27.64 18.12
N ALA A 101 0.69 26.63 17.27
CA ALA A 101 -0.18 26.75 16.11
C ALA A 101 -1.67 26.96 16.43
N ASP A 102 -2.08 26.81 17.70
CA ASP A 102 -3.47 26.97 18.14
C ASP A 102 -4.45 26.10 17.31
N VAL A 103 -4.10 24.82 17.20
CA VAL A 103 -4.86 23.79 16.46
C VAL A 103 -5.21 22.67 17.43
N SER A 104 -6.45 22.18 17.40
CA SER A 104 -6.85 21.05 18.26
C SER A 104 -6.10 19.77 17.87
N ALA A 105 -5.98 18.81 18.80
CA ALA A 105 -5.36 17.52 18.51
C ALA A 105 -6.00 16.82 17.29
N THR A 106 -7.33 16.86 17.19
CA THR A 106 -8.08 16.26 16.08
C THR A 106 -7.80 16.96 14.74
N GLN A 107 -7.72 18.29 14.73
CA GLN A 107 -7.37 19.06 13.54
C GLN A 107 -5.93 18.83 13.12
N LEU A 108 -5.00 18.72 14.08
CA LEU A 108 -3.60 18.45 13.81
C LEU A 108 -3.43 17.10 13.12
N ILE A 109 -4.09 16.06 13.64
CA ILE A 109 -4.11 14.72 13.03
C ILE A 109 -4.68 14.80 11.61
N ASP A 110 -5.82 15.46 11.42
CA ASP A 110 -6.47 15.60 10.11
C ASP A 110 -5.59 16.34 9.09
N ILE A 111 -4.98 17.46 9.48
CA ILE A 111 -4.14 18.28 8.63
C ILE A 111 -2.87 17.52 8.23
N ILE A 112 -2.22 16.81 9.15
CA ILE A 112 -1.01 16.03 8.85
C ILE A 112 -1.33 14.80 8.00
N SER A 113 -2.49 14.18 8.23
CA SER A 113 -2.94 13.04 7.41
C SER A 113 -3.21 13.44 5.96
N HIS A 114 -3.79 14.62 5.72
CA HIS A 114 -4.08 15.13 4.37
C HIS A 114 -2.90 15.87 3.72
N GLY A 115 -2.06 16.53 4.52
CA GLY A 115 -0.92 17.30 4.03
C GLY A 115 0.25 16.43 3.59
N GLY A 116 0.24 15.15 3.98
CA GLY A 116 1.19 14.14 3.51
C GLY A 116 2.66 14.51 3.75
N PRO A 117 3.57 13.97 2.93
CA PRO A 117 5.00 14.23 3.01
C PRO A 117 5.40 15.72 2.94
N ILE A 118 4.71 16.53 2.13
CA ILE A 118 5.03 17.97 1.96
C ILE A 118 4.87 18.72 3.28
N LEU A 119 3.76 18.48 3.98
CA LEU A 119 3.54 19.14 5.25
C LEU A 119 4.49 18.62 6.33
N GLN A 120 4.83 17.33 6.33
CA GLN A 120 5.84 16.77 7.24
C GLN A 120 7.19 17.48 7.07
N GLU A 121 7.60 17.73 5.83
CA GLU A 121 8.80 18.49 5.49
C GLU A 121 8.76 19.93 6.03
N VAL A 122 7.66 20.66 5.76
CA VAL A 122 7.50 22.04 6.24
C VAL A 122 7.53 22.10 7.76
N MET A 123 6.86 21.15 8.43
CA MET A 123 6.88 21.06 9.89
C MET A 123 8.29 20.80 10.43
N ALA A 124 9.03 19.87 9.84
CA ALA A 124 10.40 19.59 10.25
C ALA A 124 11.29 20.83 10.10
N LYS A 125 11.20 21.54 8.96
CA LYS A 125 11.91 22.82 8.73
C LYS A 125 11.51 23.87 9.77
N GLY A 126 10.21 24.01 10.07
CA GLY A 126 9.69 24.94 11.07
C GLY A 126 10.18 24.64 12.50
N LEU A 127 10.25 23.36 12.88
CA LEU A 127 10.74 22.93 14.19
C LEU A 127 12.25 23.16 14.35
N VAL A 128 13.03 22.96 13.28
CA VAL A 128 14.46 23.27 13.26
C VAL A 128 14.69 24.77 13.36
N ALA A 129 13.95 25.57 12.59
CA ALA A 129 14.04 27.02 12.61
C ALA A 129 13.65 27.63 13.98
N SER A 130 12.70 27.03 14.70
CA SER A 130 12.32 27.45 16.05
C SER A 130 13.26 26.94 17.15
N GLY A 131 14.31 26.19 16.81
CA GLY A 131 15.22 25.57 17.79
C GLY A 131 14.61 24.41 18.58
N SER A 132 13.39 23.97 18.25
CA SER A 132 12.69 22.85 18.90
C SER A 132 13.13 21.47 18.40
N MET A 133 13.92 21.41 17.31
CA MET A 133 14.41 20.17 16.73
C MET A 133 15.87 20.32 16.29
N ILE A 134 16.68 19.33 16.66
CA ILE A 134 18.01 19.13 16.08
C ILE A 134 17.91 17.93 15.15
N ARG A 135 18.14 18.17 13.85
CA ARG A 135 18.19 17.10 12.85
C ARG A 135 19.64 16.77 12.54
N ARG A 136 19.97 15.47 12.59
CA ARG A 136 21.28 14.93 12.19
C ARG A 136 21.04 13.83 11.18
N GLN A 137 21.63 13.97 10.00
CA GLN A 137 21.56 12.98 8.93
C GLN A 137 22.97 12.55 8.54
N ARG A 138 23.12 11.30 8.13
CA ARG A 138 24.35 10.79 7.55
C ARG A 138 24.35 11.04 6.06
N ASP A 139 25.50 11.45 5.53
CA ASP A 139 25.70 11.47 4.09
C ASP A 139 25.77 10.02 3.59
N MET A 140 24.98 9.72 2.56
CA MET A 140 24.87 8.40 1.94
C MET A 140 25.30 8.42 0.47
N LYS A 141 25.84 9.54 -0.03
CA LYS A 141 26.20 9.71 -1.45
C LYS A 141 27.19 8.65 -1.96
N ASP A 142 28.13 8.21 -1.12
CA ASP A 142 29.18 7.26 -1.49
C ASP A 142 28.82 5.80 -1.13
N VAL A 143 27.57 5.54 -0.75
CA VAL A 143 27.09 4.19 -0.41
C VAL A 143 26.57 3.50 -1.66
N GLU A 144 27.29 2.48 -2.12
CA GLU A 144 26.88 1.65 -3.25
C GLU A 144 25.58 0.88 -2.93
N ARG A 145 24.54 1.07 -3.76
CA ARG A 145 23.29 0.30 -3.72
C ARG A 145 23.05 -0.33 -5.08
N THR A 146 22.97 -1.65 -5.14
CA THR A 146 22.72 -2.40 -6.38
C THR A 146 21.50 -3.29 -6.24
N LEU A 147 20.75 -3.41 -7.32
CA LEU A 147 19.70 -4.41 -7.46
C LEU A 147 20.32 -5.63 -8.14
N TYR A 148 20.37 -6.75 -7.42
CA TYR A 148 20.68 -8.04 -8.00
C TYR A 148 19.38 -8.65 -8.49
N THR A 149 19.10 -8.43 -9.76
CA THR A 149 18.05 -9.15 -10.49
C THR A 149 18.70 -10.34 -11.14
N SER A 150 18.02 -11.49 -11.08
CA SER A 150 18.49 -12.72 -11.70
C SER A 150 18.38 -12.69 -13.24
N ASP A 151 18.91 -11.66 -13.91
CA ASP A 151 19.07 -11.65 -15.38
C ASP A 151 20.03 -12.78 -15.84
N ASN A 152 20.78 -13.35 -14.87
CA ASN A 152 21.76 -14.42 -15.04
C ASN A 152 21.22 -15.85 -14.82
N VAL A 153 19.92 -16.04 -14.52
CA VAL A 153 19.35 -17.40 -14.56
C VAL A 153 19.29 -17.80 -16.01
N LYS A 154 20.13 -18.77 -16.41
CA LYS A 154 20.17 -19.33 -17.78
C LYS A 154 18.81 -19.86 -18.27
N ASP A 155 17.80 -19.94 -17.39
CA ASP A 155 16.45 -20.43 -17.69
C ASP A 155 15.37 -19.78 -16.79
N ILE A 156 14.94 -18.56 -17.13
CA ILE A 156 13.79 -17.89 -16.49
C ILE A 156 12.54 -18.78 -16.53
N ALA A 157 12.35 -19.53 -17.62
CA ALA A 157 11.20 -20.41 -17.79
C ALA A 157 11.20 -21.56 -16.77
N ALA A 158 12.36 -22.14 -16.45
CA ALA A 158 12.46 -23.14 -15.38
C ALA A 158 12.08 -22.55 -14.01
N LEU A 159 12.50 -21.32 -13.69
CA LEU A 159 12.15 -20.65 -12.44
C LEU A 159 10.63 -20.42 -12.33
N GLN A 160 10.02 -19.93 -13.40
CA GLN A 160 8.57 -19.74 -13.50
C GLN A 160 7.83 -21.07 -13.39
N GLY A 161 8.34 -22.13 -14.03
CA GLY A 161 7.79 -23.47 -13.91
C GLY A 161 7.81 -24.02 -12.48
N ARG A 162 8.86 -23.73 -11.68
CA ARG A 162 8.88 -24.09 -10.25
C ARG A 162 7.81 -23.35 -9.46
N TYR A 163 7.60 -22.06 -9.73
CA TYR A 163 6.54 -21.26 -9.11
C TYR A 163 5.15 -21.81 -9.47
N ASP A 164 4.90 -22.03 -10.76
CA ASP A 164 3.59 -22.45 -11.28
C ASP A 164 3.18 -23.84 -10.77
N LYS A 165 4.14 -24.78 -10.61
CA LYS A 165 3.90 -26.08 -9.94
C LYS A 165 3.34 -25.92 -8.53
N VAL A 166 3.81 -24.92 -7.78
CA VAL A 166 3.33 -24.65 -6.42
C VAL A 166 1.96 -23.97 -6.46
N ILE A 167 1.74 -23.08 -7.44
CA ILE A 167 0.43 -22.47 -7.68
C ILE A 167 -0.62 -23.54 -7.99
N ASP A 168 -0.31 -24.53 -8.83
CA ASP A 168 -1.23 -25.64 -9.13
C ASP A 168 -1.68 -26.37 -7.84
N LEU A 169 -0.77 -26.59 -6.89
CA LEU A 169 -1.10 -27.19 -5.59
C LEU A 169 -1.95 -26.25 -4.71
N ILE A 170 -1.68 -24.95 -4.75
CA ILE A 170 -2.48 -23.95 -4.02
C ILE A 170 -3.89 -23.89 -4.61
N SER A 171 -4.04 -23.97 -5.94
CA SER A 171 -5.34 -24.06 -6.60
C SER A 171 -6.12 -25.30 -6.18
N ASP A 172 -5.51 -26.47 -6.04
CA ASP A 172 -6.22 -27.66 -5.53
C ASP A 172 -6.73 -27.44 -4.09
N ILE A 173 -5.95 -26.74 -3.24
CA ILE A 173 -6.37 -26.42 -1.87
C ILE A 173 -7.51 -25.40 -1.87
N HIS A 174 -7.49 -24.44 -2.80
CA HIS A 174 -8.59 -23.49 -2.99
C HIS A 174 -9.88 -24.21 -3.37
N ASP A 175 -9.84 -25.11 -4.36
CA ASP A 175 -10.98 -25.90 -4.80
C ASP A 175 -11.55 -26.75 -3.65
N PHE A 176 -10.68 -27.36 -2.83
CA PHE A 176 -11.11 -28.08 -1.62
C PHE A 176 -11.81 -27.18 -0.60
N GLN A 177 -11.32 -25.94 -0.43
CA GLN A 177 -11.96 -24.98 0.48
C GLN A 177 -13.35 -24.61 -0.02
N ASP A 178 -13.47 -24.27 -1.30
CA ASP A 178 -14.72 -23.84 -1.90
C ASP A 178 -15.76 -24.95 -1.94
N GLU A 179 -15.35 -26.19 -2.25
CA GLU A 179 -16.26 -27.33 -2.38
C GLU A 179 -16.73 -27.86 -1.00
N PHE A 180 -15.85 -27.97 -0.01
CA PHE A 180 -16.15 -28.68 1.23
C PHE A 180 -16.20 -27.79 2.47
N ILE A 181 -15.31 -26.79 2.57
CA ILE A 181 -15.15 -26.02 3.81
C ILE A 181 -16.12 -24.86 3.85
N THR A 182 -16.22 -24.07 2.79
CA THR A 182 -17.09 -22.89 2.72
C THR A 182 -18.57 -23.26 2.92
N PRO A 183 -19.14 -24.32 2.32
CA PRO A 183 -20.52 -24.73 2.57
C PRO A 183 -20.75 -25.19 4.02
N TYR A 184 -19.79 -25.93 4.59
CA TYR A 184 -19.86 -26.35 5.98
C TYR A 184 -19.84 -25.15 6.93
N LEU A 185 -18.91 -24.21 6.76
CA LEU A 185 -18.80 -23.02 7.61
C LEU A 185 -20.04 -22.11 7.48
N SER A 186 -20.59 -21.99 6.29
CA SER A 186 -21.83 -21.23 6.03
C SER A 186 -23.05 -21.83 6.75
N SER A 187 -23.03 -23.13 7.06
CA SER A 187 -24.09 -23.80 7.83
C SER A 187 -24.02 -23.53 9.35
N LEU A 188 -22.87 -23.07 9.85
CA LEU A 188 -22.65 -22.93 11.30
C LEU A 188 -23.28 -21.63 11.85
N SER A 189 -23.85 -21.73 13.05
CA SER A 189 -24.37 -20.56 13.77
C SER A 189 -23.36 -20.03 14.79
N ALA A 190 -22.72 -18.90 14.45
CA ALA A 190 -21.81 -18.19 15.37
C ALA A 190 -22.49 -17.83 16.70
N GLU A 191 -23.77 -17.45 16.67
CA GLU A 191 -24.58 -17.14 17.86
C GLU A 191 -24.63 -18.35 18.81
N GLN A 192 -24.93 -19.53 18.29
CA GLN A 192 -25.06 -20.75 19.11
C GLN A 192 -23.72 -21.16 19.73
N ILE A 193 -22.64 -21.07 18.94
CA ILE A 193 -21.29 -21.42 19.36
C ILE A 193 -20.84 -20.51 20.51
N VAL A 194 -20.97 -19.19 20.35
CA VAL A 194 -20.56 -18.23 21.39
C VAL A 194 -21.42 -18.37 22.64
N CYS A 195 -22.75 -18.47 22.50
CA CYS A 195 -23.66 -18.68 23.63
C CYS A 195 -23.27 -19.91 24.45
N LYS A 196 -22.96 -21.03 23.78
CA LYS A 196 -22.56 -22.28 24.44
C LYS A 196 -21.23 -22.15 25.18
N LYS A 197 -20.20 -21.55 24.55
CA LYS A 197 -18.86 -21.46 25.15
C LYS A 197 -18.78 -20.45 26.28
N HIS A 198 -19.48 -19.33 26.18
CA HIS A 198 -19.45 -18.25 27.17
C HIS A 198 -20.64 -18.27 28.16
N LYS A 199 -21.55 -19.26 28.05
CA LYS A 199 -22.76 -19.39 28.89
C LYS A 199 -23.63 -18.13 28.87
N VAL A 200 -23.76 -17.51 27.70
CA VAL A 200 -24.58 -16.31 27.50
C VAL A 200 -25.96 -16.72 26.98
N GLY A 201 -27.02 -16.06 27.46
CA GLY A 201 -28.39 -16.34 27.01
C GLY A 201 -28.61 -15.91 25.56
N LYS A 202 -29.32 -16.73 24.76
CA LYS A 202 -29.63 -16.43 23.35
C LYS A 202 -30.29 -15.06 23.15
N ASN A 203 -31.09 -14.61 24.12
CA ASN A 203 -31.81 -13.33 24.07
C ASN A 203 -30.89 -12.11 24.30
N GLU A 204 -29.64 -12.28 24.73
CA GLU A 204 -28.66 -11.19 24.89
C GLU A 204 -27.85 -10.91 23.61
N VAL A 205 -27.90 -11.81 22.61
CA VAL A 205 -27.25 -11.67 21.29
C VAL A 205 -28.23 -11.02 20.33
N PHE A 206 -28.06 -9.73 20.03
CA PHE A 206 -29.05 -8.96 19.25
C PHE A 206 -28.48 -8.32 17.97
N ILE A 207 -27.16 -8.24 17.81
CA ILE A 207 -26.54 -7.50 16.71
C ILE A 207 -26.17 -8.47 15.59
N ARG A 208 -27.17 -8.95 14.83
CA ARG A 208 -26.97 -9.92 13.71
C ARG A 208 -25.88 -9.49 12.72
N LYS A 209 -25.78 -8.20 12.38
CA LYS A 209 -24.73 -7.66 11.48
C LYS A 209 -23.30 -7.82 12.01
N LYS A 210 -23.11 -8.09 13.31
CA LYS A 210 -21.80 -8.26 13.95
C LYS A 210 -21.59 -9.68 14.49
N THR A 211 -22.50 -10.61 14.18
CA THR A 211 -22.36 -12.01 14.52
C THR A 211 -22.15 -12.82 13.24
N HIS A 212 -20.99 -13.42 13.08
CA HIS A 212 -20.66 -14.21 11.90
C HIS A 212 -19.58 -15.23 12.22
N ILE A 213 -19.52 -16.28 11.39
CA ILE A 213 -18.37 -17.16 11.32
C ILE A 213 -17.32 -16.40 10.52
N SER A 214 -16.19 -16.13 11.15
CA SER A 214 -15.04 -15.47 10.54
C SER A 214 -13.96 -16.51 10.29
N TYR A 215 -13.54 -16.62 9.04
CA TYR A 215 -12.32 -17.31 8.66
C TYR A 215 -11.50 -16.37 7.81
N MET A 216 -10.19 -16.61 7.78
CA MET A 216 -9.32 -15.82 6.90
C MET A 216 -9.63 -16.21 5.46
N HIS A 217 -9.97 -15.22 4.63
CA HIS A 217 -10.08 -15.38 3.17
C HIS A 217 -8.91 -16.19 2.60
N PHE A 218 -9.08 -16.86 1.48
CA PHE A 218 -8.01 -17.70 0.93
C PHE A 218 -6.75 -16.89 0.58
N SER A 219 -6.91 -15.79 -0.17
CA SER A 219 -5.81 -14.85 -0.51
C SER A 219 -5.21 -14.17 0.73
N LEU A 220 -6.07 -13.82 1.69
CA LEU A 220 -5.85 -13.77 3.14
C LEU A 220 -4.64 -14.57 3.65
N ARG A 221 -4.90 -15.87 3.62
CA ARG A 221 -4.18 -16.93 4.29
C ARG A 221 -2.96 -17.40 3.50
N MET A 222 -2.98 -17.31 2.17
CA MET A 222 -1.87 -17.72 1.30
C MET A 222 -0.76 -16.68 1.18
N THR A 223 -1.00 -15.41 1.56
CA THR A 223 0.03 -14.36 1.44
C THR A 223 1.36 -14.70 2.14
N PRO A 224 1.39 -15.25 3.37
CA PRO A 224 2.62 -15.75 3.98
C PRO A 224 3.28 -16.88 3.16
N THR A 225 2.50 -17.80 2.62
CA THR A 225 2.97 -18.93 1.79
C THR A 225 3.60 -18.45 0.48
N ILE A 226 2.98 -17.51 -0.23
CA ILE A 226 3.56 -16.92 -1.45
C ILE A 226 4.86 -16.18 -1.14
N ARG A 227 4.91 -15.44 -0.03
CA ARG A 227 6.16 -14.80 0.40
C ARG A 227 7.25 -15.83 0.73
N GLN A 228 6.88 -16.96 1.32
CA GLN A 228 7.81 -18.06 1.58
C GLN A 228 8.30 -18.72 0.29
N LEU A 229 7.42 -18.89 -0.68
CA LEU A 229 7.74 -19.41 -2.00
C LEU A 229 8.78 -18.52 -2.69
N LEU A 230 8.55 -17.20 -2.72
CA LEU A 230 9.50 -16.22 -3.25
C LEU A 230 10.84 -16.22 -2.50
N PHE A 231 10.80 -16.42 -1.18
CA PHE A 231 12.02 -16.57 -0.36
C PHE A 231 12.81 -17.82 -0.75
N SER A 232 12.15 -18.98 -0.94
CA SER A 232 12.78 -20.21 -1.43
C SER A 232 13.30 -20.09 -2.86
N ILE A 233 12.59 -19.39 -3.74
CA ILE A 233 12.97 -19.16 -5.14
C ILE A 233 14.29 -18.40 -5.23
N LYS A 234 14.48 -17.39 -4.39
CA LYS A 234 15.70 -16.56 -4.36
C LYS A 234 16.89 -17.22 -3.65
N ALA A 235 16.78 -18.47 -3.21
CA ALA A 235 17.84 -19.13 -2.43
C ALA A 235 19.12 -19.35 -3.24
N ASP A 236 18.99 -19.82 -4.49
CA ASP A 236 20.14 -20.00 -5.38
C ASP A 236 20.81 -18.66 -5.70
N ASP A 237 20.02 -17.60 -5.97
CA ASP A 237 20.52 -16.24 -6.19
C ASP A 237 21.28 -15.70 -4.96
N ALA A 238 20.76 -15.96 -3.75
CA ALA A 238 21.43 -15.57 -2.51
C ALA A 238 22.78 -16.26 -2.33
N ILE A 239 22.86 -17.56 -2.66
CA ILE A 239 24.12 -18.33 -2.63
C ILE A 239 25.11 -17.75 -3.64
N GLN A 240 24.68 -17.56 -4.89
CA GLN A 240 25.53 -17.05 -5.96
C GLN A 240 26.08 -15.66 -5.63
N ALA A 241 25.21 -14.71 -5.29
CA ALA A 241 25.61 -13.34 -4.93
C ALA A 241 26.60 -13.35 -3.74
N THR A 242 26.39 -14.23 -2.76
CA THR A 242 27.31 -14.35 -1.62
C THR A 242 28.68 -14.90 -2.03
N LEU A 243 28.71 -15.90 -2.90
CA LEU A 243 29.96 -16.49 -3.40
C LEU A 243 30.75 -15.50 -4.26
N GLU A 244 30.08 -14.67 -5.07
CA GLU A 244 30.70 -13.60 -5.85
C GLU A 244 31.39 -12.57 -4.94
N GLU A 245 30.71 -12.12 -3.89
CA GLU A 245 31.26 -11.20 -2.88
C GLU A 245 32.44 -11.80 -2.11
N LEU A 246 32.35 -13.08 -1.73
CA LEU A 246 33.45 -13.78 -1.05
C LEU A 246 34.69 -13.91 -1.96
N LYS A 247 34.49 -14.23 -3.24
CA LYS A 247 35.58 -14.30 -4.24
C LYS A 247 36.21 -12.93 -4.50
N ALA A 248 35.42 -11.85 -4.40
CA ALA A 248 35.92 -10.47 -4.45
C ALA A 248 36.68 -10.04 -3.19
N GLY A 249 36.77 -10.90 -2.16
CA GLY A 249 37.43 -10.59 -0.89
C GLY A 249 36.60 -9.71 0.05
N HIS A 250 35.30 -9.56 -0.22
CA HIS A 250 34.36 -8.86 0.65
C HIS A 250 33.84 -9.78 1.75
N LYS A 251 33.10 -9.19 2.70
CA LYS A 251 32.53 -9.89 3.85
C LYS A 251 31.02 -9.71 3.92
N PRO A 252 30.24 -10.70 3.44
CA PRO A 252 28.81 -10.55 3.26
C PRO A 252 28.01 -10.75 4.56
N ILE A 253 26.92 -9.97 4.68
CA ILE A 253 25.93 -10.00 5.75
C ILE A 253 24.56 -10.14 5.10
N LEU A 254 23.93 -11.30 5.22
CA LEU A 254 22.62 -11.56 4.67
C LEU A 254 21.53 -11.10 5.62
N GLN A 255 20.66 -10.26 5.08
CA GLN A 255 19.45 -9.82 5.74
C GLN A 255 18.25 -10.65 5.31
N ILE A 256 17.58 -11.23 6.29
CA ILE A 256 16.28 -11.86 6.14
C ILE A 256 15.27 -11.22 7.11
N ASN A 257 13.99 -11.53 6.96
CA ASN A 257 12.96 -11.05 7.89
C ASN A 257 12.42 -12.21 8.73
N ARG A 258 12.01 -13.29 8.06
CA ARG A 258 11.41 -14.47 8.71
C ARG A 258 12.33 -15.68 8.61
N THR A 259 12.15 -16.61 9.56
CA THR A 259 12.95 -17.85 9.64
C THR A 259 12.24 -19.06 9.06
N MET A 260 10.92 -18.95 8.86
CA MET A 260 10.02 -19.99 8.38
C MET A 260 10.05 -21.31 9.17
N GLU A 261 10.54 -21.29 10.42
CA GLU A 261 10.63 -22.48 11.30
C GLU A 261 9.28 -23.17 11.53
N SER A 262 8.20 -22.38 11.64
CA SER A 262 6.84 -22.89 11.83
C SER A 262 6.37 -23.82 10.69
N ASN A 263 6.96 -23.71 9.50
CA ASN A 263 6.54 -24.48 8.34
C ASN A 263 6.96 -25.94 8.39
N TYR A 264 8.06 -26.25 9.06
CA TYR A 264 8.59 -27.61 9.14
C TYR A 264 8.62 -28.15 10.57
N ALA A 265 8.51 -27.30 11.60
CA ALA A 265 8.47 -27.74 13.00
C ALA A 265 7.34 -28.73 13.31
N ASN A 266 6.20 -28.63 12.60
CA ASN A 266 5.08 -29.56 12.73
C ASN A 266 5.15 -30.77 11.80
N LEU A 267 6.09 -30.76 10.83
CA LEU A 267 6.25 -31.81 9.83
C LEU A 267 7.33 -32.82 10.22
N VAL A 268 8.34 -32.39 10.97
CA VAL A 268 9.46 -33.23 11.37
C VAL A 268 9.93 -32.87 12.78
N GLN A 269 10.13 -33.89 13.62
CA GLN A 269 10.67 -33.73 14.97
C GLN A 269 12.20 -33.93 14.98
N PRO A 270 12.94 -33.35 15.94
CA PRO A 270 14.36 -33.59 16.09
C PRO A 270 14.68 -35.09 16.19
N GLY A 271 15.59 -35.57 15.34
CA GLY A 271 15.95 -36.99 15.26
C GLY A 271 15.12 -37.84 14.29
N MET A 272 14.08 -37.28 13.66
CA MET A 272 13.36 -37.91 12.54
C MET A 272 13.91 -37.47 11.20
N ALA A 273 13.75 -38.33 10.19
CA ALA A 273 14.14 -38.07 8.81
C ALA A 273 12.92 -37.85 7.91
N LEU A 274 12.97 -36.83 7.06
CA LEU A 274 12.08 -36.67 5.93
C LEU A 274 12.73 -37.32 4.69
N PRO A 275 11.99 -38.09 3.88
CA PRO A 275 12.50 -38.62 2.62
C PRO A 275 12.95 -37.52 1.65
N LYS A 276 12.20 -36.41 1.62
CA LYS A 276 12.52 -35.18 0.89
C LYS A 276 12.02 -33.98 1.70
N ALA A 277 12.73 -32.85 1.65
CA ALA A 277 12.34 -31.62 2.35
C ALA A 277 12.23 -30.45 1.37
N GLU A 278 11.25 -30.56 0.48
CA GLU A 278 10.90 -29.57 -0.51
C GLU A 278 9.75 -28.65 -0.07
N PHE A 279 9.65 -27.48 -0.71
CA PHE A 279 8.68 -26.45 -0.39
C PHE A 279 7.23 -26.95 -0.37
N ALA A 280 6.86 -27.86 -1.29
CA ALA A 280 5.52 -28.43 -1.38
C ALA A 280 4.99 -28.95 -0.03
N LEU A 281 5.85 -29.54 0.81
CA LEU A 281 5.44 -30.08 2.11
C LEU A 281 4.91 -29.01 3.06
N SER A 282 5.34 -27.76 2.92
CA SER A 282 4.80 -26.65 3.71
C SER A 282 3.28 -26.46 3.49
N LEU A 283 2.78 -26.83 2.30
CA LEU A 283 1.36 -26.76 1.95
C LEU A 283 0.50 -27.75 2.75
N LEU A 284 1.08 -28.80 3.34
CA LEU A 284 0.35 -29.68 4.26
C LEU A 284 -0.13 -28.92 5.50
N ASN A 285 0.66 -27.96 6.01
CA ASN A 285 0.22 -27.10 7.10
C ASN A 285 -0.85 -26.11 6.63
N CYS A 286 -0.73 -25.59 5.41
CA CYS A 286 -1.75 -24.73 4.81
C CYS A 286 -3.10 -25.47 4.72
N LEU A 287 -3.09 -26.71 4.22
CA LEU A 287 -4.28 -27.56 4.11
C LEU A 287 -4.87 -27.89 5.50
N LYS A 288 -4.04 -28.18 6.50
CA LYS A 288 -4.51 -28.38 7.89
C LYS A 288 -5.10 -27.11 8.50
N ASP A 289 -4.50 -25.96 8.23
CA ASP A 289 -4.98 -24.68 8.74
C ASP A 289 -6.34 -24.29 8.14
N MET A 290 -6.77 -24.90 7.04
CA MET A 290 -8.12 -24.73 6.47
C MET A 290 -9.24 -25.08 7.46
N PHE A 291 -8.99 -26.01 8.38
CA PHE A 291 -9.97 -26.48 9.35
C PHE A 291 -10.16 -25.56 10.57
N LYS A 292 -9.48 -24.41 10.60
CA LYS A 292 -9.56 -23.42 11.68
C LYS A 292 -10.49 -22.27 11.31
N TYR A 293 -11.36 -21.89 12.25
CA TYR A 293 -12.26 -20.74 12.11
C TYR A 293 -12.52 -20.06 13.45
N LYS A 294 -13.10 -18.86 13.40
CA LYS A 294 -13.50 -18.06 14.55
C LYS A 294 -14.99 -17.80 14.53
N ALA A 295 -15.65 -17.96 15.67
CA ALA A 295 -17.02 -17.50 15.87
C ALA A 295 -16.99 -16.16 16.62
N LEU A 296 -17.53 -15.12 15.99
CA LEU A 296 -17.62 -13.78 16.56
C LEU A 296 -19.08 -13.47 16.86
N ALA A 297 -19.38 -12.96 18.06
CA ALA A 297 -20.70 -12.43 18.37
C ALA A 297 -20.63 -11.22 19.29
N ALA A 298 -21.59 -10.32 19.11
CA ALA A 298 -21.76 -9.14 19.95
C ALA A 298 -23.03 -9.26 20.80
N THR A 299 -22.90 -9.03 22.10
CA THR A 299 -24.03 -9.03 23.04
C THR A 299 -24.29 -7.64 23.57
N LYS A 300 -25.54 -7.37 23.91
CA LYS A 300 -25.96 -6.09 24.47
C LYS A 300 -26.62 -6.32 25.83
N LYS A 301 -26.04 -5.75 26.87
CA LYS A 301 -26.62 -5.73 28.22
C LYS A 301 -26.80 -4.27 28.64
N GLY A 302 -28.02 -3.76 28.51
CA GLY A 302 -28.31 -2.33 28.68
C GLY A 302 -27.71 -1.47 27.56
N LYS A 303 -26.97 -0.41 27.91
CA LYS A 303 -26.24 0.45 26.95
C LYS A 303 -24.84 -0.07 26.57
N VAL A 304 -24.36 -1.16 27.19
CA VAL A 304 -23.00 -1.68 26.98
C VAL A 304 -23.03 -2.81 25.94
N THR A 305 -22.19 -2.71 24.92
CA THR A 305 -21.92 -3.77 23.95
C THR A 305 -20.66 -4.52 24.34
N LYS A 306 -20.74 -5.86 24.42
CA LYS A 306 -19.58 -6.73 24.61
C LYS A 306 -19.37 -7.58 23.35
N PHE A 307 -18.11 -7.78 22.99
CA PHE A 307 -17.70 -8.64 21.88
C PHE A 307 -17.06 -9.90 22.42
N TYR A 308 -17.45 -11.05 21.87
CA TYR A 308 -16.87 -12.35 22.18
C TYR A 308 -16.27 -12.93 20.92
N GLU A 309 -15.11 -13.57 21.09
CA GLU A 309 -14.38 -14.26 20.04
C GLU A 309 -14.02 -15.65 20.53
N VAL A 310 -14.32 -16.64 19.69
CA VAL A 310 -14.05 -18.04 19.96
C VAL A 310 -13.32 -18.66 18.79
N GLU A 311 -12.07 -19.05 19.01
CA GLU A 311 -11.31 -19.87 18.06
C GLU A 311 -11.66 -21.36 18.21
N LEU A 312 -11.92 -22.03 17.08
CA LEU A 312 -12.34 -23.42 16.96
C LEU A 312 -11.60 -24.12 15.81
N THR A 313 -11.65 -25.45 15.84
CA THR A 313 -11.15 -26.32 14.78
C THR A 313 -12.18 -27.43 14.58
N PHE A 314 -12.46 -27.78 13.33
CA PHE A 314 -13.27 -28.96 12.97
C PHE A 314 -12.38 -30.00 12.29
N ASP A 315 -12.89 -31.19 12.01
CA ASP A 315 -12.11 -32.25 11.35
C ASP A 315 -12.84 -32.87 10.15
N LEU A 316 -12.19 -33.84 9.50
CA LEU A 316 -12.77 -34.55 8.36
C LEU A 316 -14.05 -35.31 8.74
N LYS A 317 -14.21 -35.76 9.99
CA LYS A 317 -15.43 -36.47 10.44
C LYS A 317 -16.61 -35.52 10.48
N ASP A 318 -16.39 -34.25 10.86
CA ASP A 318 -17.41 -33.22 10.81
C ASP A 318 -17.91 -32.99 9.38
N LEU A 319 -16.99 -32.96 8.41
CA LEU A 319 -17.33 -32.84 6.99
C LEU A 319 -18.05 -34.09 6.46
N THR A 320 -17.56 -35.29 6.75
CA THR A 320 -18.22 -36.56 6.38
C THR A 320 -19.64 -36.59 6.91
N LYS A 321 -19.86 -36.14 8.15
CA LYS A 321 -21.20 -36.07 8.75
C LYS A 321 -22.08 -35.03 8.08
N PHE A 322 -21.54 -33.86 7.71
CA PHE A 322 -22.30 -32.79 7.07
C PHE A 322 -22.75 -33.15 5.66
N PHE A 323 -21.85 -33.67 4.82
CA PHE A 323 -22.16 -34.06 3.45
C PHE A 323 -22.77 -35.46 3.33
N ASN A 324 -22.74 -36.25 4.41
CA ASN A 324 -23.12 -37.66 4.41
C ASN A 324 -22.38 -38.47 3.32
N SER A 325 -21.09 -38.16 3.12
CA SER A 325 -20.23 -38.75 2.10
C SER A 325 -18.76 -38.70 2.53
N ASP A 326 -17.95 -39.66 2.07
CA ASP A 326 -16.50 -39.69 2.26
C ASP A 326 -15.72 -38.87 1.21
N ASP A 327 -16.45 -38.15 0.35
CA ASP A 327 -15.91 -37.32 -0.73
C ASP A 327 -14.85 -36.31 -0.27
N ALA A 328 -15.13 -35.56 0.80
CA ALA A 328 -14.18 -34.60 1.37
C ALA A 328 -12.88 -35.28 1.84
N LYS A 329 -12.98 -36.50 2.38
CA LYS A 329 -11.81 -37.27 2.83
C LYS A 329 -10.98 -37.75 1.64
N GLN A 330 -11.63 -38.22 0.58
CA GLN A 330 -10.94 -38.66 -0.64
C GLN A 330 -10.20 -37.50 -1.32
N ALA A 331 -10.85 -36.33 -1.43
CA ALA A 331 -10.23 -35.12 -1.96
C ALA A 331 -9.03 -34.67 -1.12
N TYR A 332 -9.18 -34.67 0.21
CA TYR A 332 -8.07 -34.38 1.14
C TYR A 332 -6.89 -35.34 0.93
N ASP A 333 -7.14 -36.66 0.91
CA ASP A 333 -6.11 -37.68 0.73
C ASP A 333 -5.44 -37.62 -0.67
N PHE A 334 -6.17 -37.19 -1.69
CA PHE A 334 -5.63 -36.91 -3.01
C PHE A 334 -4.65 -35.72 -2.98
N ILE A 335 -5.05 -34.60 -2.40
CA ILE A 335 -4.20 -33.39 -2.29
C ILE A 335 -2.94 -33.71 -1.49
N VAL A 336 -3.07 -34.43 -0.37
CA VAL A 336 -1.92 -34.88 0.43
C VAL A 336 -0.98 -35.76 -0.40
N ARG A 337 -1.49 -36.70 -1.19
CA ARG A 337 -0.65 -37.52 -2.09
C ARG A 337 0.02 -36.68 -3.17
N LYS A 338 -0.70 -35.75 -3.80
CA LYS A 338 -0.16 -34.84 -4.83
C LYS A 338 0.96 -33.98 -4.25
N ILE A 339 0.75 -33.33 -3.11
CA ILE A 339 1.77 -32.56 -2.39
C ILE A 339 3.02 -33.42 -2.08
N ASN A 340 2.81 -34.64 -1.58
CA ASN A 340 3.92 -35.54 -1.27
C ASN A 340 4.66 -36.08 -2.51
N ASN A 341 4.06 -36.04 -3.70
CA ASN A 341 4.66 -36.58 -4.93
C ASN A 341 5.25 -35.49 -5.83
N THR A 342 4.77 -34.24 -5.75
CA THR A 342 5.30 -33.12 -6.53
C THR A 342 6.77 -32.87 -6.22
N GLN A 343 7.56 -32.65 -7.27
CA GLN A 343 8.95 -32.19 -7.22
C GLN A 343 9.00 -30.73 -7.68
N THR A 344 9.26 -29.86 -6.72
CA THR A 344 9.34 -28.41 -6.85
C THR A 344 10.76 -27.89 -7.08
N ASP A 345 11.78 -28.67 -6.73
CA ASP A 345 13.20 -28.23 -6.75
C ASP A 345 13.42 -26.94 -5.93
N LEU A 346 12.63 -26.77 -4.87
CA LEU A 346 12.68 -25.61 -3.98
C LEU A 346 12.86 -26.09 -2.54
N PRO A 347 13.82 -25.51 -1.79
CA PRO A 347 14.12 -25.96 -0.43
C PRO A 347 12.98 -25.58 0.53
N LEU A 348 12.62 -26.52 1.42
CA LEU A 348 11.68 -26.27 2.53
C LEU A 348 12.23 -25.25 3.55
N SER A 349 13.55 -25.24 3.76
CA SER A 349 14.27 -24.29 4.61
C SER A 349 15.39 -23.62 3.80
N PRO A 350 15.11 -22.45 3.19
CA PRO A 350 16.10 -21.73 2.39
C PRO A 350 17.34 -21.34 3.17
N ILE A 351 17.19 -21.05 4.47
CA ILE A 351 18.31 -20.70 5.36
C ILE A 351 19.26 -21.88 5.52
N ASP A 352 18.73 -23.08 5.77
CA ASP A 352 19.56 -24.27 5.95
C ASP A 352 20.24 -24.66 4.63
N TYR A 353 19.51 -24.61 3.51
CA TYR A 353 20.09 -24.83 2.19
C TYR A 353 21.20 -23.84 1.87
N PHE A 354 21.01 -22.55 2.17
CA PHE A 354 22.03 -21.51 2.02
C PHE A 354 23.28 -21.79 2.87
N VAL A 355 23.09 -22.07 4.17
CA VAL A 355 24.20 -22.34 5.10
C VAL A 355 25.02 -23.53 4.62
N GLN A 356 24.35 -24.65 4.30
CA GLN A 356 25.05 -25.86 3.88
C GLN A 356 25.74 -25.73 2.53
N SER A 357 25.14 -24.98 1.60
CA SER A 357 25.76 -24.72 0.30
C SER A 357 27.08 -23.96 0.44
N LEU A 358 27.14 -22.97 1.34
CA LEU A 358 28.38 -22.24 1.62
C LEU A 358 29.40 -23.06 2.43
N GLU A 359 28.95 -23.86 3.39
CA GLU A 359 29.82 -24.74 4.17
C GLU A 359 30.47 -25.83 3.29
N ASN A 360 29.74 -26.34 2.29
CA ASN A 360 30.27 -27.27 1.29
C ASN A 360 31.36 -26.64 0.41
N GLU A 361 31.26 -25.32 0.15
CA GLU A 361 32.29 -24.53 -0.52
C GLU A 361 33.45 -24.10 0.42
N GLY A 362 33.41 -24.51 1.69
CA GLY A 362 34.48 -24.28 2.68
C GLY A 362 34.37 -22.99 3.49
N TYR A 363 33.27 -22.24 3.39
CA TYR A 363 33.06 -21.00 4.14
C TYR A 363 32.35 -21.21 5.47
N LYS A 364 32.67 -20.36 6.47
CA LYS A 364 32.03 -20.43 7.80
C LYS A 364 30.88 -19.44 7.91
N VAL A 365 29.68 -19.94 8.18
CA VAL A 365 28.46 -19.13 8.27
C VAL A 365 27.96 -19.03 9.71
N GLY A 366 27.69 -17.81 10.18
CA GLY A 366 27.03 -17.57 11.46
C GLY A 366 25.58 -17.12 11.28
N GLU A 367 24.65 -17.71 12.05
CA GLU A 367 23.22 -17.41 11.92
C GLU A 367 22.60 -16.78 13.19
N MET A 368 22.11 -15.54 13.06
CA MET A 368 21.49 -14.70 14.10
C MET A 368 19.96 -14.54 13.93
N THR A 369 19.20 -15.63 14.07
CA THR A 369 17.76 -15.65 13.76
C THR A 369 16.84 -16.03 14.94
N LYS A 370 17.42 -16.50 16.06
CA LYS A 370 16.74 -17.06 17.24
C LYS A 370 15.83 -18.27 17.00
N ARG A 371 15.73 -18.81 15.78
CA ARG A 371 15.03 -20.08 15.51
C ARG A 371 15.69 -21.23 16.25
N LYS A 372 14.91 -22.21 16.73
CA LYS A 372 15.41 -23.32 17.57
C LYS A 372 15.75 -24.56 16.76
N MET A 373 15.00 -24.87 15.72
CA MET A 373 15.18 -26.02 14.86
C MET A 373 15.85 -25.65 13.54
N ALA A 374 16.60 -26.60 12.99
CA ALA A 374 17.22 -26.55 11.68
C ALA A 374 17.12 -27.89 10.96
N LEU A 375 17.20 -27.84 9.63
CA LEU A 375 17.21 -28.98 8.76
C LEU A 375 18.63 -29.26 8.26
N ASN A 376 18.99 -30.54 8.16
CA ASN A 376 20.22 -31.00 7.56
C ASN A 376 19.92 -31.86 6.34
N TYR A 377 20.27 -31.38 5.14
CA TYR A 377 20.01 -32.05 3.87
C TYR A 377 21.16 -32.98 3.49
N GLU A 378 20.89 -34.27 3.34
CA GLU A 378 21.86 -35.21 2.75
C GLU A 378 21.93 -35.01 1.24
N ASN A 379 23.12 -35.07 0.64
CA ASN A 379 23.31 -35.04 -0.83
C ASN A 379 22.57 -33.89 -1.54
N ILE A 380 22.85 -32.65 -1.14
CA ILE A 380 22.24 -31.45 -1.71
C ILE A 380 22.39 -31.45 -3.25
N LYS A 381 21.26 -31.56 -3.95
CA LYS A 381 21.12 -31.38 -5.40
C LYS A 381 19.87 -30.57 -5.70
N ASN A 382 19.95 -29.63 -6.64
CA ASN A 382 18.84 -28.86 -7.22
C ASN A 382 17.71 -28.51 -6.21
N GLY A 383 17.95 -27.60 -5.25
CA GLY A 383 16.90 -27.18 -4.30
C GLY A 383 16.68 -28.10 -3.11
N ALA A 384 17.72 -28.82 -2.67
CA ALA A 384 17.76 -29.59 -1.41
C ALA A 384 16.87 -30.85 -1.39
N THR A 385 16.94 -31.66 -2.45
CA THR A 385 16.06 -32.83 -2.73
C THR A 385 16.39 -34.12 -1.98
N GLY A 386 17.32 -34.10 -1.03
CA GLY A 386 17.75 -35.32 -0.33
C GLY A 386 17.04 -35.61 0.99
N LYS A 387 17.37 -36.77 1.56
CA LYS A 387 16.91 -37.18 2.90
C LYS A 387 17.34 -36.12 3.90
N THR A 388 16.42 -35.68 4.74
CA THR A 388 16.62 -34.49 5.57
C THR A 388 16.34 -34.78 7.03
N HIS A 389 17.25 -34.37 7.92
CA HIS A 389 17.13 -34.59 9.36
C HIS A 389 16.91 -33.26 10.09
N ALA A 390 15.92 -33.22 10.99
CA ALA A 390 15.74 -32.06 11.86
C ALA A 390 16.63 -32.18 13.10
N PHE A 391 17.23 -31.06 13.52
CA PHE A 391 18.03 -30.98 14.73
C PHE A 391 17.80 -29.66 15.50
N MET A 392 18.15 -29.67 16.78
CA MET A 392 18.08 -28.48 17.63
C MET A 392 19.37 -27.67 17.51
N ARG A 393 19.24 -26.38 17.19
CA ARG A 393 20.36 -25.45 17.11
C ARG A 393 20.90 -25.12 18.49
N LYS A 394 22.22 -24.97 18.58
CA LYS A 394 22.87 -24.44 19.78
C LYS A 394 22.60 -22.94 19.88
N LYS A 395 22.16 -22.49 21.07
CA LYS A 395 22.00 -21.06 21.34
C LYS A 395 23.38 -20.41 21.49
N ILE A 396 23.73 -19.53 20.57
CA ILE A 396 24.95 -18.72 20.62
C ILE A 396 24.55 -17.27 20.93
N ASP A 397 25.33 -16.62 21.80
CA ASP A 397 25.11 -15.20 22.14
C ASP A 397 25.40 -14.30 20.93
N LYS A 398 24.53 -13.30 20.71
CA LYS A 398 24.63 -12.41 19.54
C LYS A 398 25.92 -11.59 19.53
N LYS A 399 26.42 -11.14 20.70
CA LYS A 399 27.64 -10.32 20.78
C LYS A 399 28.86 -11.17 20.46
N ARG A 400 28.87 -12.42 20.94
CA ARG A 400 29.91 -13.39 20.60
C ARG A 400 29.97 -13.64 19.10
N MET A 401 28.83 -13.91 18.46
CA MET A 401 28.79 -14.17 17.02
C MET A 401 29.20 -12.94 16.18
N ALA A 402 28.84 -11.72 16.63
CA ALA A 402 29.33 -10.49 16.00
C ALA A 402 30.85 -10.32 16.16
N ALA A 403 31.41 -10.67 17.33
CA ALA A 403 32.86 -10.65 17.55
C ALA A 403 33.57 -11.70 16.68
N ASP A 404 33.03 -12.92 16.58
CA ASP A 404 33.57 -13.98 15.71
C ASP A 404 33.60 -13.54 14.24
N PHE A 405 32.54 -12.87 13.77
CA PHE A 405 32.52 -12.26 12.44
C PHE A 405 33.56 -11.13 12.31
N ASN A 406 33.56 -10.15 13.21
CA ASN A 406 34.49 -9.01 13.14
C ASN A 406 35.97 -9.42 13.27
N ASN A 407 36.26 -10.57 13.88
CA ASN A 407 37.62 -11.08 14.05
C ASN A 407 38.08 -12.05 12.96
N GLY A 408 37.20 -12.41 12.02
CA GLY A 408 37.54 -13.33 10.92
C GLY A 408 37.31 -14.83 11.22
N ASN A 409 36.67 -15.18 12.34
CA ASN A 409 36.33 -16.57 12.66
C ASN A 409 35.13 -17.08 11.84
N LEU A 410 34.29 -16.16 11.38
CA LEU A 410 33.18 -16.40 10.46
C LEU A 410 33.39 -15.57 9.19
N ASP A 411 33.01 -16.10 8.04
CA ASP A 411 33.10 -15.43 6.75
C ASP A 411 31.81 -14.71 6.40
N VAL A 412 30.67 -15.32 6.75
CA VAL A 412 29.33 -14.83 6.42
C VAL A 412 28.47 -14.75 7.68
N LEU A 413 27.63 -13.72 7.77
CA LEU A 413 26.53 -13.68 8.74
C LEU A 413 25.19 -13.68 8.02
N ILE A 414 24.23 -14.42 8.54
CA ILE A 414 22.82 -14.33 8.14
C ILE A 414 21.95 -14.03 9.36
N GLY A 415 21.00 -13.12 9.25
CA GLY A 415 20.14 -12.82 10.39
C GLY A 415 18.93 -11.96 10.07
N ASN A 416 18.03 -11.89 11.05
CA ASN A 416 16.80 -11.12 10.96
C ASN A 416 16.85 -9.85 11.83
N ARG A 417 15.68 -9.32 12.20
CA ARG A 417 15.51 -8.19 13.14
C ARG A 417 16.35 -8.25 14.42
N VAL A 418 16.83 -9.43 14.81
CA VAL A 418 17.75 -9.60 15.96
C VAL A 418 19.06 -8.83 15.76
N MET A 419 19.51 -8.67 14.51
CA MET A 419 20.74 -7.94 14.17
C MET A 419 20.55 -6.42 14.21
N SER A 420 19.32 -5.91 14.11
CA SER A 420 19.02 -4.46 14.08
C SER A 420 19.34 -3.71 15.38
N SER A 421 19.78 -4.39 16.46
CA SER A 421 20.07 -3.74 17.75
C SER A 421 21.27 -4.31 18.50
N GLY A 422 22.06 -3.42 19.11
CA GLY A 422 23.06 -3.75 20.14
C GLY A 422 24.29 -4.54 19.65
N ILE A 423 24.64 -4.41 18.37
CA ILE A 423 25.87 -4.95 17.76
C ILE A 423 26.45 -3.95 16.74
N SER A 424 27.72 -4.12 16.40
CA SER A 424 28.44 -3.36 15.35
C SER A 424 29.07 -4.33 14.38
N LEU A 425 28.82 -4.17 13.08
CA LEU A 425 29.30 -5.07 12.01
C LEU A 425 30.12 -4.34 10.92
N HIS A 426 30.14 -3.00 10.95
CA HIS A 426 30.94 -2.17 10.04
C HIS A 426 32.42 -2.53 9.99
N CYS A 427 33.06 -2.25 8.85
CA CYS A 427 34.50 -2.36 8.69
C CYS A 427 35.17 -1.25 9.51
N SER A 428 35.83 -1.58 10.62
CA SER A 428 36.40 -0.61 11.55
C SER A 428 37.81 -1.02 11.97
N ASP A 429 38.65 -0.04 12.30
CA ASP A 429 40.03 -0.27 12.75
C ASP A 429 40.11 -1.03 14.08
N ALA A 430 39.03 -0.98 14.89
CA ALA A 430 38.91 -1.74 16.12
C ALA A 430 38.75 -3.26 15.92
N PHE A 431 38.58 -3.72 14.68
CA PHE A 431 38.35 -5.13 14.35
C PHE A 431 39.52 -5.72 13.56
N LYS A 432 39.82 -7.01 13.79
CA LYS A 432 40.91 -7.72 13.09
C LYS A 432 40.61 -7.90 11.60
N ASP A 433 39.36 -8.22 11.26
CA ASP A 433 38.94 -8.38 9.87
C ASP A 433 38.44 -7.05 9.30
N LYS A 434 39.22 -6.49 8.37
CA LYS A 434 39.00 -5.19 7.71
C LYS A 434 38.47 -5.32 6.27
N ARG A 435 37.97 -6.50 5.86
CA ARG A 435 37.36 -6.67 4.54
C ARG A 435 36.12 -5.76 4.39
N LYS A 436 35.90 -5.22 3.18
CA LYS A 436 34.70 -4.44 2.84
C LYS A 436 33.45 -5.24 3.21
N ARG A 437 32.45 -4.58 3.82
CA ARG A 437 31.19 -5.23 4.17
C ARG A 437 30.22 -5.13 3.01
N THR A 438 29.46 -6.20 2.78
CA THR A 438 28.37 -6.21 1.80
C THR A 438 27.10 -6.69 2.49
N VAL A 439 26.05 -5.87 2.55
CA VAL A 439 24.75 -6.31 3.04
C VAL A 439 23.93 -6.81 1.86
N ILE A 440 23.57 -8.08 1.88
CA ILE A 440 22.70 -8.70 0.86
C ILE A 440 21.29 -8.82 1.44
N THR A 441 20.36 -8.01 0.93
CA THR A 441 18.96 -7.99 1.32
C THR A 441 18.19 -9.07 0.55
N TRP A 442 18.03 -10.23 1.20
CA TRP A 442 17.23 -11.34 0.66
C TRP A 442 15.73 -11.13 0.95
N GLU A 443 15.42 -10.67 2.16
CA GLU A 443 14.10 -10.11 2.50
C GLU A 443 14.22 -8.76 3.19
N HIS A 444 13.39 -7.82 2.78
CA HIS A 444 13.23 -6.55 3.47
C HIS A 444 12.59 -6.71 4.84
N GLN A 445 13.02 -5.88 5.79
CA GLN A 445 12.39 -5.78 7.10
C GLN A 445 10.92 -5.31 6.97
N ASP A 446 10.10 -5.63 7.97
CA ASP A 446 8.67 -5.25 7.94
C ASP A 446 8.47 -3.71 7.88
N SER A 447 9.45 -2.94 8.33
CA SER A 447 9.41 -1.49 8.41
C SER A 447 10.72 -0.85 7.94
N ALA A 448 10.62 0.33 7.33
CA ALA A 448 11.77 1.08 6.82
C ALA A 448 12.71 1.57 7.94
N ASP A 449 12.17 1.87 9.13
CA ASP A 449 12.96 2.16 10.33
C ASP A 449 13.88 0.99 10.71
N ARG A 450 13.36 -0.24 10.75
CA ARG A 450 14.16 -1.44 11.03
C ARG A 450 15.18 -1.72 9.93
N GLN A 451 14.82 -1.45 8.67
CA GLN A 451 15.75 -1.54 7.55
C GLN A 451 16.93 -0.59 7.77
N THR A 452 16.66 0.68 8.02
CA THR A 452 17.70 1.70 8.29
C THR A 452 18.53 1.37 9.53
N GLN A 453 17.88 0.85 10.59
CA GLN A 453 18.59 0.40 11.81
C GLN A 453 19.49 -0.81 11.56
N PHE A 454 19.13 -1.69 10.61
CA PHE A 454 19.93 -2.83 10.21
C PHE A 454 21.12 -2.37 9.36
N ASP A 455 20.86 -1.57 8.31
CA ASP A 455 21.87 -0.96 7.45
C ASP A 455 22.91 -0.21 8.30
N GLY A 456 22.45 0.54 9.29
CA GLY A 456 23.29 1.29 10.24
C GLY A 456 24.18 0.44 11.16
N ARG A 457 24.07 -0.90 11.13
CA ARG A 457 25.00 -1.81 11.84
C ARG A 457 26.21 -2.15 10.99
N ALA A 458 26.03 -2.24 9.68
CA ALA A 458 27.06 -2.52 8.70
C ALA A 458 27.70 -1.23 8.16
N ASP A 459 26.95 -0.14 8.09
CA ASP A 459 27.45 1.18 7.67
C ASP A 459 27.23 2.24 8.77
N ARG A 460 28.32 2.71 9.41
CA ARG A 460 28.26 3.69 10.50
C ARG A 460 29.55 4.48 10.69
N THR A 461 29.43 5.60 11.40
CA THR A 461 30.56 6.44 11.82
C THR A 461 31.67 5.63 12.46
N GLY A 462 32.91 5.87 12.03
CA GLY A 462 34.10 5.13 12.44
C GLY A 462 34.45 3.95 11.52
N GLN A 463 33.81 3.84 10.36
CA GLN A 463 34.17 2.85 9.35
C GLN A 463 35.36 3.27 8.50
N LEU A 464 36.17 2.29 8.08
CA LEU A 464 37.29 2.48 7.16
C LEU A 464 36.82 2.53 5.70
N GLN A 465 35.74 1.82 5.38
CA GLN A 465 35.15 1.74 4.04
C GLN A 465 33.63 1.66 4.16
N HIS A 466 32.93 2.26 3.21
CA HIS A 466 31.47 2.15 3.10
C HIS A 466 31.04 0.72 2.81
N CYS A 467 29.90 0.33 3.38
CA CYS A 467 29.27 -0.94 3.07
C CYS A 467 28.61 -0.86 1.69
N SER A 468 28.72 -1.92 0.88
CA SER A 468 27.88 -2.08 -0.31
C SER A 468 26.54 -2.72 0.09
N PHE A 469 25.44 -2.31 -0.51
CA PHE A 469 24.11 -2.87 -0.29
C PHE A 469 23.59 -3.49 -1.58
N VAL A 470 23.29 -4.79 -1.53
CA VAL A 470 22.78 -5.56 -2.66
C VAL A 470 21.36 -6.01 -2.32
N THR A 471 20.37 -5.72 -3.16
CA THR A 471 18.98 -6.19 -2.96
C THR A 471 18.67 -7.33 -3.92
N LEU A 472 18.22 -8.48 -3.42
CA LEU A 472 17.84 -9.62 -4.27
C LEU A 472 16.40 -9.48 -4.76
N SER A 473 16.22 -9.47 -6.08
CA SER A 473 14.92 -9.52 -6.76
C SER A 473 14.81 -10.75 -7.66
N SER A 474 13.65 -11.41 -7.62
CA SER A 474 13.36 -12.53 -8.54
C SER A 474 12.69 -12.02 -9.82
N ALA A 475 12.77 -12.81 -10.89
CA ALA A 475 12.02 -12.58 -12.13
C ALA A 475 10.53 -12.96 -12.03
N ILE A 476 10.06 -13.41 -10.86
CA ILE A 476 8.65 -13.76 -10.64
C ILE A 476 7.84 -12.48 -10.47
N PRO A 477 6.79 -12.25 -11.29
CA PRO A 477 6.05 -10.99 -11.23
C PRO A 477 5.42 -10.69 -9.86
N ALA A 478 5.06 -11.71 -9.07
CA ALA A 478 4.56 -11.57 -7.70
C ALA A 478 5.53 -10.84 -6.75
N GLU A 479 6.84 -10.82 -7.05
CA GLU A 479 7.84 -10.07 -6.26
C GLU A 479 7.60 -8.56 -6.34
N GLN A 480 7.09 -8.06 -7.47
CA GLN A 480 6.86 -6.63 -7.72
C GLN A 480 6.02 -6.02 -6.61
N ARG A 481 4.95 -6.69 -6.18
CA ARG A 481 4.13 -6.23 -5.04
C ARG A 481 4.97 -5.91 -3.81
N PHE A 482 5.89 -6.80 -3.44
CA PHE A 482 6.70 -6.64 -2.23
C PHE A 482 7.71 -5.50 -2.39
N LEU A 483 8.28 -5.33 -3.58
CA LEU A 483 9.14 -4.19 -3.91
C LEU A 483 8.37 -2.87 -3.77
N MET A 484 7.20 -2.75 -4.40
CA MET A 484 6.34 -1.57 -4.31
C MET A 484 5.94 -1.24 -2.86
N MET A 485 5.60 -2.28 -2.07
CA MET A 485 5.32 -2.13 -0.64
C MET A 485 6.53 -1.58 0.14
N ASN A 486 7.75 -1.95 -0.23
CA ASN A 486 8.95 -1.49 0.43
C ASN A 486 9.34 -0.08 -0.01
N GLU A 487 9.25 0.23 -1.30
CA GLU A 487 9.47 1.57 -1.83
C GLU A 487 8.52 2.60 -1.21
N ARG A 488 7.24 2.25 -1.05
CA ARG A 488 6.26 3.11 -0.36
C ARG A 488 6.66 3.38 1.09
N LYS A 489 7.18 2.37 1.81
CA LYS A 489 7.67 2.54 3.18
C LYS A 489 8.94 3.39 3.23
N LEU A 490 9.85 3.21 2.28
CA LEU A 490 11.08 4.00 2.18
C LEU A 490 10.78 5.45 1.84
N ARG A 491 9.87 5.75 0.89
CA ARG A 491 9.42 7.12 0.61
C ARG A 491 8.77 7.78 1.83
N SER A 492 7.91 7.06 2.55
CA SER A 492 7.35 7.57 3.80
C SER A 492 8.42 7.83 4.86
N LEU A 493 9.46 6.99 4.93
CA LEU A 493 10.59 7.22 5.84
C LEU A 493 11.42 8.43 5.41
N ASN A 494 11.79 8.50 4.13
CA ASN A 494 12.59 9.60 3.57
C ASN A 494 11.84 10.93 3.70
N ALA A 495 10.51 10.99 3.57
CA ALA A 495 9.76 12.20 3.87
C ALA A 495 9.96 12.70 5.33
N ASN A 496 10.15 11.78 6.28
CA ASN A 496 10.43 12.10 7.68
C ASN A 496 11.91 12.41 7.94
N VAL A 497 12.82 11.88 7.13
CA VAL A 497 14.28 11.91 7.36
C VAL A 497 15.01 12.89 6.46
N GLU A 498 14.52 13.11 5.24
CA GLU A 498 14.99 13.95 4.14
C GLU A 498 13.92 14.99 3.82
N ALA A 499 14.08 16.20 4.34
CA ALA A 499 13.24 17.36 4.03
C ALA A 499 13.48 17.91 2.60
N ASN A 500 13.74 17.03 1.63
CA ASN A 500 14.01 17.32 0.23
C ASN A 500 13.71 16.06 -0.59
N GLN A 501 12.67 16.08 -1.43
CA GLN A 501 12.20 14.88 -2.17
C GLN A 501 12.82 14.73 -3.57
N HIS A 502 13.96 15.36 -3.85
CA HIS A 502 14.56 15.36 -5.19
C HIS A 502 15.38 14.10 -5.52
N ALA A 503 15.01 12.93 -4.99
CA ALA A 503 15.57 11.67 -5.46
C ALA A 503 14.76 11.21 -6.68
N ASP A 504 15.34 11.33 -7.86
CA ASP A 504 14.75 11.04 -9.18
C ASP A 504 14.32 9.57 -9.38
N ASP A 505 14.71 8.65 -8.50
CA ASP A 505 14.35 7.22 -8.57
C ASP A 505 13.04 6.91 -7.84
N ALA A 506 11.96 7.61 -8.22
CA ALA A 506 10.63 7.25 -7.75
C ALA A 506 10.18 5.95 -8.41
N GLY A 507 10.54 4.84 -7.78
CA GLY A 507 10.02 3.52 -8.12
C GLY A 507 8.48 3.48 -8.15
N PHE A 508 7.99 2.51 -8.88
CA PHE A 508 6.61 2.37 -9.29
C PHE A 508 5.71 2.00 -8.07
N ASP A 509 4.75 2.84 -7.67
CA ASP A 509 3.87 2.58 -6.52
C ASP A 509 2.40 2.69 -6.85
N MET A 510 1.80 1.57 -7.23
CA MET A 510 0.34 1.46 -7.37
C MET A 510 -0.40 1.30 -6.05
N LEU A 511 0.24 1.23 -4.88
CA LEU A 511 -0.49 1.06 -3.63
C LEU A 511 -1.10 2.38 -3.15
N ASN A 512 -1.85 3.06 -4.02
CA ASN A 512 -2.52 4.33 -3.76
C ASN A 512 -3.86 4.38 -4.52
N LYS A 513 -4.59 5.48 -4.35
CA LYS A 513 -5.90 5.73 -4.98
C LYS A 513 -5.88 5.57 -6.49
N TYR A 514 -4.78 5.93 -7.15
CA TYR A 514 -4.65 5.85 -8.61
C TYR A 514 -4.42 4.42 -9.07
N GLY A 515 -3.63 3.63 -8.34
CA GLY A 515 -3.49 2.19 -8.59
C GLY A 515 -4.79 1.43 -8.40
N THR A 516 -5.58 1.77 -7.38
CA THR A 516 -6.95 1.25 -7.20
C THR A 516 -7.83 1.55 -8.40
N LYS A 517 -7.80 2.80 -8.90
CA LYS A 517 -8.56 3.21 -10.06
C LYS A 517 -8.22 2.35 -11.28
N VAL A 518 -6.94 2.25 -11.65
CA VAL A 518 -6.55 1.49 -12.85
C VAL A 518 -6.78 -0.01 -12.73
N ALA A 519 -6.67 -0.58 -11.53
CA ALA A 519 -6.96 -2.00 -11.30
C ALA A 519 -8.47 -2.30 -11.41
N LEU A 520 -9.34 -1.41 -10.92
CA LEU A 520 -10.80 -1.52 -11.14
C LEU A 520 -11.17 -1.38 -12.61
N GLU A 521 -10.54 -0.43 -13.32
CA GLU A 521 -10.72 -0.24 -14.76
C GLU A 521 -10.26 -1.48 -15.55
N TYR A 522 -9.17 -2.11 -15.13
CA TYR A 522 -8.71 -3.38 -15.70
C TYR A 522 -9.75 -4.49 -15.52
N LEU A 523 -10.29 -4.69 -14.31
CA LEU A 523 -11.31 -5.72 -14.09
C LEU A 523 -12.60 -5.46 -14.88
N HIS A 524 -13.05 -4.20 -14.94
CA HIS A 524 -14.20 -3.82 -15.76
C HIS A 524 -13.97 -4.14 -17.25
N ASP A 525 -12.74 -3.92 -17.75
CA ASP A 525 -12.39 -4.22 -19.14
C ASP A 525 -12.13 -5.71 -19.39
N ASN A 526 -11.96 -6.54 -18.36
CA ASN A 526 -11.66 -7.97 -18.43
C ASN A 526 -12.58 -8.76 -17.48
N PRO A 527 -13.91 -8.78 -17.71
CA PRO A 527 -14.87 -9.42 -16.82
C PRO A 527 -14.63 -10.92 -16.64
N GLU A 528 -14.02 -11.59 -17.60
CA GLU A 528 -13.59 -12.98 -17.49
C GLU A 528 -12.51 -13.20 -16.42
N LYS A 529 -11.70 -12.17 -16.11
CA LYS A 529 -10.70 -12.19 -15.05
C LYS A 529 -11.31 -11.77 -13.69
N GLU A 530 -12.52 -11.21 -13.63
CA GLU A 530 -13.16 -10.81 -12.35
C GLU A 530 -13.23 -11.99 -11.39
N ILE A 531 -13.48 -13.20 -11.90
CA ILE A 531 -13.64 -14.43 -11.10
C ILE A 531 -12.46 -14.69 -10.15
N TYR A 532 -11.23 -14.36 -10.54
CA TYR A 532 -10.06 -14.52 -9.67
C TYR A 532 -10.12 -13.58 -8.46
N PHE A 533 -10.77 -12.43 -8.60
CA PHE A 533 -10.79 -11.34 -7.63
C PHE A 533 -12.15 -11.18 -6.92
N MET A 534 -13.12 -12.04 -7.20
CA MET A 534 -14.39 -12.11 -6.48
C MET A 534 -14.19 -12.66 -5.06
N ASP A 535 -14.95 -12.14 -4.10
CA ASP A 535 -15.02 -12.65 -2.73
C ASP A 535 -16.36 -13.36 -2.55
N GLU A 536 -16.45 -14.35 -1.66
CA GLU A 536 -17.60 -15.24 -1.41
C GLU A 536 -18.98 -14.55 -1.42
N GLY A 537 -19.56 -14.39 -2.61
CA GLY A 537 -20.87 -13.78 -2.84
C GLY A 537 -20.93 -12.25 -2.83
N ASP A 538 -19.80 -11.54 -2.65
CA ASP A 538 -19.74 -10.07 -2.71
C ASP A 538 -19.00 -9.59 -3.97
N SER A 539 -19.60 -8.62 -4.64
CA SER A 539 -19.06 -7.98 -5.84
C SER A 539 -17.63 -7.43 -5.60
N PRO A 540 -16.69 -7.60 -6.55
CA PRO A 540 -15.36 -7.00 -6.46
C PRO A 540 -15.41 -5.46 -6.44
N PHE A 541 -16.54 -4.88 -6.82
CA PHE A 541 -16.85 -3.46 -6.72
C PHE A 541 -17.16 -3.10 -5.25
N VAL A 542 -16.10 -2.82 -4.50
CA VAL A 542 -16.15 -2.38 -3.09
C VAL A 542 -16.96 -1.09 -2.97
N LYS A 543 -17.63 -0.87 -1.83
CA LYS A 543 -18.14 0.46 -1.44
C LYS A 543 -16.99 1.47 -1.46
N ALA A 544 -17.27 2.73 -1.77
CA ALA A 544 -16.27 3.79 -1.98
C ALA A 544 -15.21 3.98 -0.85
N ASP A 545 -15.46 3.44 0.35
CA ASP A 545 -14.77 3.81 1.58
C ASP A 545 -13.43 3.10 1.88
N ASP A 546 -12.93 2.16 1.06
CA ASP A 546 -11.55 1.69 1.27
C ASP A 546 -10.78 1.26 0.01
N GLN A 547 -10.39 2.27 -0.77
CA GLN A 547 -9.57 2.11 -1.98
C GLN A 547 -8.26 1.36 -1.73
N THR A 548 -7.64 1.54 -0.55
CA THR A 548 -6.37 0.90 -0.19
C THR A 548 -6.54 -0.60 0.04
N VAL A 549 -7.66 -1.02 0.63
CA VAL A 549 -7.96 -2.44 0.84
C VAL A 549 -8.12 -3.17 -0.49
N PHE A 550 -8.79 -2.55 -1.47
CA PHE A 550 -8.96 -3.17 -2.79
C PHE A 550 -7.63 -3.46 -3.48
N ILE A 551 -6.75 -2.46 -3.63
CA ILE A 551 -5.50 -2.67 -4.36
C ILE A 551 -4.56 -3.63 -3.64
N ILE A 552 -4.58 -3.64 -2.30
CA ILE A 552 -3.87 -4.64 -1.51
C ILE A 552 -4.43 -6.04 -1.82
N ARG A 553 -5.75 -6.21 -1.88
CA ARG A 553 -6.38 -7.49 -2.24
C ARG A 553 -6.03 -7.91 -3.67
N PHE A 554 -6.17 -7.00 -4.64
CA PHE A 554 -5.82 -7.24 -6.04
C PHE A 554 -4.41 -7.79 -6.19
N MET A 555 -3.41 -7.10 -5.63
CA MET A 555 -2.01 -7.53 -5.71
C MET A 555 -1.74 -8.86 -4.99
N ARG A 556 -2.55 -9.23 -3.98
CA ARG A 556 -2.41 -10.51 -3.27
C ARG A 556 -2.93 -11.67 -4.07
N THR A 557 -4.12 -11.50 -4.64
CA THR A 557 -4.74 -12.48 -5.52
C THR A 557 -3.87 -12.72 -6.75
N LEU A 558 -3.27 -11.66 -7.30
CA LEU A 558 -2.32 -11.78 -8.39
C LEU A 558 -1.19 -12.78 -8.08
N GLY A 559 -0.64 -12.76 -6.86
CA GLY A 559 0.38 -13.74 -6.44
C GLY A 559 -0.12 -15.20 -6.36
N LEU A 560 -1.41 -15.47 -6.54
CA LEU A 560 -1.98 -16.82 -6.62
C LEU A 560 -2.21 -17.30 -8.05
N LEU A 561 -1.88 -16.48 -9.04
CA LEU A 561 -2.01 -16.83 -10.46
C LEU A 561 -0.69 -17.37 -11.01
N LYS A 562 -0.73 -17.96 -12.21
CA LYS A 562 0.50 -18.40 -12.89
C LYS A 562 1.32 -17.22 -13.39
N CYS A 563 2.62 -17.41 -13.59
CA CYS A 563 3.53 -16.33 -13.94
C CYS A 563 3.12 -15.57 -15.22
N ASP A 564 2.62 -16.28 -16.24
CA ASP A 564 2.18 -15.66 -17.49
C ASP A 564 0.93 -14.79 -17.31
N GLU A 565 -0.05 -15.27 -16.54
CA GLU A 565 -1.25 -14.49 -16.21
C GLU A 565 -0.90 -13.28 -15.34
N GLN A 566 0.02 -13.45 -14.39
CA GLN A 566 0.50 -12.33 -13.58
C GLN A 566 1.13 -11.23 -14.44
N ARG A 567 1.99 -11.62 -15.39
CA ARG A 567 2.67 -10.69 -16.30
C ARG A 567 1.67 -9.96 -17.19
N GLU A 568 0.73 -10.69 -17.79
CA GLU A 568 -0.35 -10.10 -18.60
C GLU A 568 -1.11 -9.02 -17.83
N ILE A 569 -1.54 -9.33 -16.61
CA ILE A 569 -2.29 -8.40 -15.77
C ILE A 569 -1.42 -7.23 -15.34
N LEU A 570 -0.20 -7.49 -14.86
CA LEU A 570 0.70 -6.44 -14.37
C LEU A 570 1.07 -5.48 -15.47
N ASP A 571 1.50 -5.95 -16.64
CA ASP A 571 1.96 -5.07 -17.72
C ASP A 571 0.85 -4.11 -18.16
N ASP A 572 -0.40 -4.59 -18.28
CA ASP A 572 -1.56 -3.76 -18.64
C ASP A 572 -1.86 -2.73 -17.54
N VAL A 573 -1.96 -3.16 -16.28
CA VAL A 573 -2.28 -2.25 -15.18
C VAL A 573 -1.15 -1.25 -14.93
N MET A 574 0.11 -1.67 -15.08
CA MET A 574 1.29 -0.81 -14.93
C MET A 574 1.36 0.25 -16.01
N HIS A 575 1.04 -0.13 -17.25
CA HIS A 575 0.94 0.82 -18.35
C HIS A 575 -0.16 1.88 -18.09
N ARG A 576 -1.36 1.45 -17.68
CA ARG A 576 -2.47 2.36 -17.33
C ARG A 576 -2.11 3.30 -16.19
N TYR A 577 -1.42 2.77 -15.16
CA TYR A 577 -0.97 3.58 -14.03
C TYR A 577 -0.01 4.68 -14.49
N THR A 578 1.01 4.31 -15.28
CA THR A 578 2.01 5.26 -15.80
C THR A 578 1.35 6.36 -16.62
N GLU A 579 0.42 6.01 -17.50
CA GLU A 579 -0.35 6.97 -18.31
C GLU A 579 -1.26 7.88 -17.47
N LEU A 580 -1.83 7.36 -16.38
CA LEU A 580 -2.63 8.15 -15.46
C LEU A 580 -1.77 9.13 -14.68
N ILE A 581 -0.60 8.71 -14.19
CA ILE A 581 0.35 9.60 -13.49
C ILE A 581 0.87 10.69 -14.42
N ASN A 582 1.29 10.35 -15.64
CA ASN A 582 1.72 11.33 -16.64
C ASN A 582 0.62 12.38 -16.92
N TYR A 583 -0.64 11.92 -17.07
CA TYR A 583 -1.77 12.84 -17.24
C TYR A 583 -1.96 13.77 -16.03
N LEU A 584 -1.87 13.24 -14.81
CA LEU A 584 -2.00 14.04 -13.59
C LEU A 584 -0.85 15.04 -13.44
N ASP A 585 0.35 14.68 -13.87
CA ASP A 585 1.49 15.59 -13.92
C ASP A 585 1.27 16.72 -14.94
N GLU A 586 0.77 16.40 -16.15
CA GLU A 586 0.46 17.38 -17.19
C GLU A 586 -0.57 18.43 -16.74
N ILE A 587 -1.61 18.02 -16.00
CA ILE A 587 -2.65 18.94 -15.51
C ILE A 587 -2.32 19.53 -14.13
N GLY A 588 -1.18 19.17 -13.52
CA GLY A 588 -0.77 19.64 -12.20
C GLY A 588 -1.63 19.12 -11.05
N GLU A 589 -2.37 18.01 -11.24
CA GLU A 589 -3.20 17.36 -10.22
C GLU A 589 -2.53 16.13 -9.59
N ASN A 590 -1.27 15.83 -9.93
CA ASN A 590 -0.52 14.74 -9.30
C ASN A 590 -0.16 15.11 -7.85
N ASP A 591 -0.86 14.51 -6.89
CA ASP A 591 -0.62 14.72 -5.46
C ASP A 591 0.35 13.68 -4.85
N LEU A 592 0.97 12.82 -5.67
CA LEU A 592 1.93 11.82 -5.20
C LEU A 592 3.36 12.36 -5.05
N LYS A 593 3.71 13.45 -5.74
CA LYS A 593 5.04 14.08 -5.69
C LYS A 593 4.92 15.58 -5.43
N PRO A 594 5.79 16.19 -4.59
CA PRO A 594 5.91 17.64 -4.50
C PRO A 594 6.55 18.15 -5.78
N ASN A 595 5.73 18.60 -6.72
CA ASN A 595 6.24 19.31 -7.89
C ASN A 595 6.53 20.76 -7.47
N VAL A 596 7.76 21.23 -7.72
CA VAL A 596 8.10 22.65 -7.55
C VAL A 596 7.52 23.40 -8.75
N LEU A 597 6.42 24.11 -8.54
CA LEU A 597 5.74 24.87 -9.58
C LEU A 597 6.59 26.09 -9.94
N PRO A 598 7.00 26.27 -11.21
CA PRO A 598 7.81 27.41 -11.63
C PRO A 598 6.95 28.67 -11.80
N LEU A 599 6.28 29.11 -10.73
CA LEU A 599 5.29 30.18 -10.75
C LEU A 599 5.91 31.57 -10.92
N ASN A 600 7.22 31.73 -10.67
CA ASN A 600 7.90 33.04 -10.62
C ASN A 600 7.08 34.08 -9.84
N ALA A 601 6.52 33.66 -8.71
CA ALA A 601 5.48 34.40 -8.01
C ALA A 601 6.00 35.77 -7.54
N THR A 602 5.37 36.84 -8.01
CA THR A 602 5.64 38.23 -7.60
C THR A 602 4.60 38.65 -6.56
N LEU A 603 5.04 39.01 -5.37
CA LEU A 603 4.15 39.45 -4.30
C LEU A 603 3.55 40.83 -4.63
N LEU A 604 2.22 40.91 -4.72
CA LEU A 604 1.49 42.17 -4.92
C LEU A 604 1.06 42.76 -3.58
N ASN A 605 0.48 41.94 -2.71
CA ASN A 605 -0.04 42.37 -1.42
C ASN A 605 0.06 41.23 -0.40
N ARG A 606 0.21 41.58 0.87
CA ARG A 606 0.25 40.64 1.99
C ARG A 606 -0.67 41.13 3.10
N SER A 607 -1.63 40.31 3.49
CA SER A 607 -2.56 40.58 4.58
C SER A 607 -2.60 39.43 5.58
N VAL A 608 -3.08 39.66 6.80
CA VAL A 608 -3.25 38.59 7.78
C VAL A 608 -4.48 37.74 7.43
N PHE A 609 -4.26 36.44 7.26
CA PHE A 609 -5.32 35.44 7.02
C PHE A 609 -5.92 34.93 8.35
N ARG A 610 -5.05 34.66 9.33
CA ARG A 610 -5.43 34.33 10.71
C ARG A 610 -4.35 34.82 11.67
N ASN A 611 -4.77 35.49 12.73
CA ASN A 611 -3.87 35.95 13.79
C ASN A 611 -3.25 34.74 14.52
N GLY A 612 -1.95 34.79 14.71
CA GLY A 612 -1.19 33.86 15.52
C GLY A 612 -1.16 34.27 16.99
N LYS A 613 -0.26 33.62 17.74
CA LYS A 613 -0.01 33.92 19.13
C LYS A 613 0.91 35.14 19.24
N ARG A 614 0.51 36.14 20.04
CA ARG A 614 1.31 37.35 20.27
C ARG A 614 2.70 36.99 20.80
N ASN A 615 3.73 37.66 20.26
CA ASN A 615 5.13 37.56 20.68
C ASN A 615 5.75 36.16 20.60
N SER A 616 5.28 35.30 19.69
CA SER A 616 5.95 34.04 19.40
C SER A 616 7.21 34.27 18.56
N ALA A 617 8.31 33.60 18.89
CA ALA A 617 9.51 33.51 18.07
C ALA A 617 9.46 32.34 17.07
N SER A 618 8.40 31.54 17.08
CA SER A 618 8.23 30.33 16.28
C SER A 618 7.44 30.60 15.01
N VAL A 619 7.83 29.95 13.91
CA VAL A 619 7.05 29.92 12.65
C VAL A 619 5.63 29.40 12.88
N PHE A 620 5.44 28.54 13.88
CA PHE A 620 4.11 28.00 14.25
C PHE A 620 3.28 28.95 15.11
N GLY A 621 3.88 29.94 15.77
CA GLY A 621 3.11 30.92 16.56
C GLY A 621 2.84 32.22 15.79
N ASN A 622 3.50 32.43 14.65
CA ASN A 622 3.28 33.58 13.78
C ASN A 622 1.88 33.59 13.14
N ASP A 623 1.51 34.73 12.58
CA ASP A 623 0.30 34.87 11.78
C ASP A 623 0.34 33.96 10.55
N ALA A 624 -0.82 33.42 10.18
CA ALA A 624 -1.01 32.89 8.83
C ALA A 624 -1.24 34.09 7.91
N MET A 625 -0.40 34.24 6.89
CA MET A 625 -0.46 35.33 5.92
C MET A 625 -1.22 34.90 4.68
N LEU A 626 -1.95 35.82 4.07
CA LEU A 626 -2.54 35.70 2.74
C LEU A 626 -1.70 36.57 1.79
N ASP A 627 -0.93 35.91 0.94
CA ASP A 627 -0.15 36.54 -0.11
C ASP A 627 -0.99 36.58 -1.39
N GLU A 628 -1.32 37.79 -1.84
CA GLU A 628 -1.80 38.04 -3.19
C GLU A 628 -0.57 38.13 -4.09
N VAL A 629 -0.45 37.18 -5.01
CA VAL A 629 0.70 37.05 -5.90
C VAL A 629 0.27 37.11 -7.35
N GLU A 630 1.09 37.73 -8.18
CA GLU A 630 1.05 37.53 -9.62
C GLU A 630 1.95 36.36 -9.97
N VAL A 631 1.40 35.35 -10.65
CA VAL A 631 2.09 34.10 -10.98
C VAL A 631 2.04 33.85 -12.46
N ASP A 632 3.05 33.16 -12.98
CA ASP A 632 3.07 32.73 -14.36
C ASP A 632 1.95 31.73 -14.62
N VAL A 633 1.24 31.96 -15.72
CA VAL A 633 0.24 31.00 -16.20
C VAL A 633 1.02 29.82 -16.79
N LEU A 634 1.17 28.76 -15.98
CA LEU A 634 1.96 27.57 -16.33
C LEU A 634 1.45 26.86 -17.60
N SER A 635 0.16 26.99 -17.90
CA SER A 635 -0.48 26.32 -19.03
C SER A 635 -1.40 27.30 -19.75
N ARG A 636 -1.11 27.59 -21.03
CA ARG A 636 -1.93 28.45 -21.89
C ARG A 636 -2.87 27.64 -22.76
N PRO A 637 -4.14 28.05 -22.90
CA PRO A 637 -5.08 27.36 -23.77
C PRO A 637 -4.59 27.35 -25.22
N LEU A 638 -4.79 26.21 -25.89
CA LEU A 638 -4.23 25.94 -27.22
C LEU A 638 -4.81 26.86 -28.28
N THR A 639 -3.98 27.33 -29.22
CA THR A 639 -4.46 28.11 -30.37
C THR A 639 -5.16 27.23 -31.40
N SER A 640 -5.99 27.81 -32.26
CA SER A 640 -6.67 27.12 -33.36
C SER A 640 -5.69 26.37 -34.27
N THR A 641 -4.48 26.89 -34.46
CA THR A 641 -3.41 26.26 -35.26
C THR A 641 -2.87 25.00 -34.56
N GLN A 642 -2.63 25.07 -33.25
CA GLN A 642 -2.21 23.93 -32.43
C GLN A 642 -3.31 22.87 -32.35
N ILE A 643 -4.57 23.27 -32.24
CA ILE A 643 -5.74 22.37 -32.28
C ILE A 643 -5.79 21.63 -33.63
N LYS A 644 -5.62 22.35 -34.75
CA LYS A 644 -5.59 21.76 -36.09
C LYS A 644 -4.45 20.76 -36.27
N ALA A 645 -3.31 20.96 -35.60
CA ALA A 645 -2.21 20.01 -35.60
C ALA A 645 -2.48 18.74 -34.77
N ILE A 646 -3.34 18.81 -33.75
CA ILE A 646 -3.69 17.66 -32.89
C ILE A 646 -4.78 16.80 -33.55
N LEU A 647 -5.71 17.39 -34.30
CA LEU A 647 -6.84 16.69 -34.93
C LEU A 647 -6.45 15.39 -35.69
N PRO A 648 -5.36 15.34 -36.50
CA PRO A 648 -4.96 14.12 -37.20
C PRO A 648 -4.54 12.97 -36.29
N THR A 649 -4.15 13.26 -35.04
CA THR A 649 -3.73 12.25 -34.05
C THR A 649 -4.91 11.63 -33.28
N LEU A 650 -6.13 12.13 -33.51
CA LEU A 650 -7.33 11.71 -32.80
C LEU A 650 -8.27 10.91 -33.69
N THR A 651 -8.91 9.91 -33.09
CA THR A 651 -9.94 9.09 -33.73
C THR A 651 -11.29 9.80 -33.67
N SER A 652 -12.01 9.85 -34.78
CA SER A 652 -13.36 10.43 -34.81
C SER A 652 -14.40 9.52 -34.16
N THR A 653 -15.53 10.11 -33.74
CA THR A 653 -16.65 9.38 -33.13
C THR A 653 -17.08 8.18 -33.99
N ASP A 654 -17.25 8.37 -35.30
CA ASP A 654 -17.71 7.32 -36.21
C ASP A 654 -16.68 6.20 -36.41
N VAL A 655 -15.40 6.55 -36.51
CA VAL A 655 -14.32 5.56 -36.64
C VAL A 655 -14.18 4.74 -35.37
N LEU A 656 -14.24 5.39 -34.20
CA LEU A 656 -14.13 4.71 -32.91
C LEU A 656 -15.31 3.76 -32.67
N VAL A 657 -16.54 4.16 -32.99
CA VAL A 657 -17.72 3.28 -32.88
C VAL A 657 -17.57 2.04 -33.77
N LYS A 658 -17.03 2.19 -34.99
CA LYS A 658 -16.75 1.04 -35.87
C LYS A 658 -15.67 0.11 -35.27
N GLN A 659 -14.59 0.67 -34.73
CA GLN A 659 -13.53 -0.09 -34.07
C GLN A 659 -14.02 -0.84 -32.84
N LEU A 660 -14.83 -0.20 -31.99
CA LEU A 660 -15.43 -0.83 -30.81
C LEU A 660 -16.36 -1.98 -31.17
N ASN A 661 -17.21 -1.81 -32.18
CA ASN A 661 -18.09 -2.88 -32.63
C ASN A 661 -17.30 -4.07 -33.22
N ALA A 662 -16.19 -3.81 -33.94
CA ALA A 662 -15.31 -4.86 -34.44
C ALA A 662 -14.58 -5.58 -33.29
N HIS A 663 -14.07 -4.83 -32.31
CA HIS A 663 -13.39 -5.36 -31.13
C HIS A 663 -14.34 -6.18 -30.25
N CYS A 664 -15.59 -5.75 -30.08
CA CYS A 664 -16.63 -6.50 -29.37
C CYS A 664 -16.86 -7.88 -29.99
N LYS A 665 -16.94 -7.96 -31.33
CA LYS A 665 -17.05 -9.25 -32.04
C LYS A 665 -15.84 -10.14 -31.78
N GLN A 666 -14.63 -9.59 -31.94
CA GLN A 666 -13.40 -10.33 -31.66
C GLN A 666 -13.32 -10.82 -30.22
N LYS A 667 -13.72 -9.99 -29.25
CA LYS A 667 -13.73 -10.35 -27.83
C LYS A 667 -14.76 -11.44 -27.53
N ALA A 668 -15.96 -11.34 -28.11
CA ALA A 668 -16.95 -12.41 -28.01
C ALA A 668 -16.43 -13.73 -28.60
N ASP A 669 -15.71 -13.68 -29.72
CA ASP A 669 -15.08 -14.87 -30.32
C ASP A 669 -13.95 -15.44 -29.46
N ASN A 670 -13.13 -14.59 -28.83
CA ASN A 670 -12.10 -15.02 -27.89
C ASN A 670 -12.70 -15.66 -26.63
N ILE A 671 -13.78 -15.08 -26.08
CA ILE A 671 -14.52 -15.65 -24.95
C ILE A 671 -15.05 -17.02 -25.34
N LYS A 672 -15.68 -17.15 -26.52
CA LYS A 672 -16.11 -18.47 -27.03
C LYS A 672 -14.95 -19.44 -27.12
N ALA A 673 -13.82 -19.04 -27.72
CA ALA A 673 -12.64 -19.91 -27.85
C ALA A 673 -12.08 -20.35 -26.49
N TYR A 674 -12.00 -19.44 -25.51
CA TYR A 674 -11.54 -19.73 -24.15
C TYR A 674 -12.48 -20.70 -23.42
N TYR A 675 -13.79 -20.47 -23.48
CA TYR A 675 -14.76 -21.38 -22.86
C TYR A 675 -14.80 -22.74 -23.59
N ILE A 676 -14.67 -22.78 -24.90
CA ILE A 676 -14.52 -24.03 -25.67
C ILE A 676 -13.23 -24.76 -25.25
N GLN A 677 -12.13 -24.05 -25.03
CA GLN A 677 -10.90 -24.65 -24.54
C GLN A 677 -11.05 -25.20 -23.12
N LEU A 678 -11.66 -24.44 -22.20
CA LEU A 678 -12.02 -24.91 -20.87
C LEU A 678 -12.91 -26.16 -20.91
N GLN A 679 -13.91 -26.18 -21.79
CA GLN A 679 -14.78 -27.34 -22.01
C GLN A 679 -13.99 -28.53 -22.54
N ASN A 680 -13.09 -28.32 -23.49
CA ASN A 680 -12.21 -29.36 -24.04
C ASN A 680 -11.23 -29.90 -23.00
N ASP A 681 -10.66 -29.03 -22.15
CA ASP A 681 -9.75 -29.43 -21.09
C ASP A 681 -10.50 -30.15 -19.96
N ALA A 682 -11.70 -29.69 -19.58
CA ALA A 682 -12.58 -30.40 -18.66
C ALA A 682 -12.99 -31.78 -19.21
N THR A 683 -13.27 -31.87 -20.52
CA THR A 683 -13.59 -33.12 -21.23
C THR A 683 -12.38 -34.05 -21.31
N ARG A 684 -11.19 -33.51 -21.57
CA ARG A 684 -9.93 -34.26 -21.54
C ARG A 684 -9.64 -34.77 -20.14
N GLN A 685 -9.84 -33.95 -19.11
CA GLN A 685 -9.73 -34.36 -17.71
C GLN A 685 -10.73 -35.47 -17.42
N LEU A 686 -12.02 -35.33 -17.76
CA LEU A 686 -13.03 -36.38 -17.67
C LEU A 686 -12.61 -37.69 -18.37
N ASN A 687 -12.00 -37.61 -19.55
CA ASN A 687 -11.54 -38.79 -20.29
C ASN A 687 -10.29 -39.45 -19.65
N LEU A 688 -9.36 -38.64 -19.13
CA LEU A 688 -8.21 -39.12 -18.36
C LEU A 688 -8.67 -39.75 -17.03
N LEU A 689 -9.69 -39.19 -16.39
CA LEU A 689 -10.33 -39.72 -15.19
C LEU A 689 -10.95 -41.09 -15.45
N ARG A 690 -11.72 -41.21 -16.54
CA ARG A 690 -12.37 -42.46 -16.95
C ARG A 690 -11.37 -43.57 -17.33
N SER A 691 -10.17 -43.21 -17.77
CA SER A 691 -9.13 -44.17 -18.21
C SER A 691 -8.10 -44.53 -17.13
N SER A 692 -7.86 -43.67 -16.13
CA SER A 692 -6.84 -43.88 -15.09
C SER A 692 -7.36 -44.52 -13.79
N GLY A 693 -8.68 -44.73 -13.65
CA GLY A 693 -9.28 -45.33 -12.46
C GLY A 693 -9.16 -44.48 -11.19
N ALA A 694 -8.89 -43.18 -11.33
CA ALA A 694 -8.81 -42.25 -10.21
C ALA A 694 -10.22 -41.96 -9.66
N HIS A 695 -10.45 -42.26 -8.38
CA HIS A 695 -11.70 -41.95 -7.69
C HIS A 695 -11.74 -40.47 -7.30
N TYR A 696 -12.56 -39.70 -8.00
CA TYR A 696 -13.01 -38.36 -7.60
C TYR A 696 -14.47 -38.44 -7.17
N THR A 697 -14.90 -37.44 -6.41
CA THR A 697 -16.23 -37.34 -5.81
C THR A 697 -17.29 -37.17 -6.92
N PRO A 698 -18.52 -37.69 -6.78
CA PRO A 698 -19.60 -37.42 -7.73
C PRO A 698 -19.87 -35.93 -7.93
N SER A 699 -19.62 -35.11 -6.90
CA SER A 699 -19.67 -33.64 -6.95
C SER A 699 -18.59 -33.05 -7.87
N HIS A 700 -17.34 -33.49 -7.75
CA HIS A 700 -16.24 -33.01 -8.61
C HIS A 700 -16.42 -33.47 -10.06
N VAL A 701 -16.89 -34.70 -10.28
CA VAL A 701 -17.27 -35.19 -11.61
C VAL A 701 -18.44 -34.37 -12.16
N ALA A 702 -19.47 -34.09 -11.35
CA ALA A 702 -20.60 -33.25 -11.75
C ALA A 702 -20.18 -31.81 -12.05
N GLN A 703 -19.23 -31.22 -11.31
CA GLN A 703 -18.69 -29.88 -11.59
C GLN A 703 -17.85 -29.86 -12.88
N LEU A 704 -17.08 -30.91 -13.15
CA LEU A 704 -16.36 -31.06 -14.42
C LEU A 704 -17.31 -31.28 -15.59
N GLU A 705 -18.39 -32.05 -15.39
CA GLU A 705 -19.46 -32.25 -16.38
C GLU A 705 -20.27 -30.97 -16.59
N GLU A 706 -20.55 -30.21 -15.53
CA GLU A 706 -21.17 -28.90 -15.61
C GLU A 706 -20.24 -27.94 -16.35
N ARG A 707 -18.96 -27.82 -15.99
CA ARG A 707 -17.97 -27.00 -16.71
C ARG A 707 -17.81 -27.43 -18.18
N ALA A 708 -17.89 -28.72 -18.48
CA ALA A 708 -17.84 -29.23 -19.85
C ALA A 708 -19.08 -28.88 -20.68
N ASN A 709 -20.24 -28.69 -20.03
CA ASN A 709 -21.53 -28.47 -20.69
C ASN A 709 -22.12 -27.06 -20.49
N ASN A 710 -21.52 -26.22 -19.64
CA ASN A 710 -22.06 -24.92 -19.25
C ASN A 710 -21.84 -23.89 -20.37
N THR A 711 -22.88 -23.73 -21.18
CA THR A 711 -23.00 -22.68 -22.20
C THR A 711 -23.64 -21.40 -21.64
N ASP A 712 -24.35 -21.48 -20.52
CA ASP A 712 -25.07 -20.36 -19.92
C ASP A 712 -24.12 -19.29 -19.39
N MET A 713 -23.03 -19.67 -18.70
CA MET A 713 -22.00 -18.72 -18.26
C MET A 713 -21.28 -18.06 -19.44
N MET A 714 -20.97 -18.82 -20.49
CA MET A 714 -20.35 -18.29 -21.70
C MET A 714 -21.28 -17.25 -22.37
N ASN A 715 -22.56 -17.60 -22.54
CA ASN A 715 -23.55 -16.71 -23.13
C ASN A 715 -23.79 -15.45 -22.28
N ALA A 716 -23.88 -15.61 -20.95
CA ALA A 716 -24.05 -14.48 -20.03
C ALA A 716 -22.85 -13.51 -20.09
N GLN A 717 -21.62 -14.02 -20.23
CA GLN A 717 -20.43 -13.17 -20.38
C GLN A 717 -20.40 -12.46 -21.74
N ILE A 718 -20.79 -13.14 -22.83
CA ILE A 718 -20.91 -12.52 -24.16
C ILE A 718 -21.97 -11.41 -24.13
N GLU A 719 -23.17 -11.68 -23.60
CA GLU A 719 -24.25 -10.70 -23.48
C GLU A 719 -23.82 -9.49 -22.64
N ARG A 720 -23.05 -9.72 -21.56
CA ARG A 720 -22.48 -8.65 -20.74
C ARG A 720 -21.53 -7.77 -21.54
N VAL A 721 -20.61 -8.35 -22.32
CA VAL A 721 -19.67 -7.60 -23.18
C VAL A 721 -20.41 -6.83 -24.28
N GLU A 722 -21.40 -7.44 -24.92
CA GLU A 722 -22.22 -6.79 -25.96
C GLU A 722 -23.01 -5.62 -25.39
N THR A 723 -23.65 -5.81 -24.24
CA THR A 723 -24.41 -4.76 -23.53
C THR A 723 -23.50 -3.61 -23.12
N GLN A 724 -22.35 -3.91 -22.53
CA GLN A 724 -21.35 -2.89 -22.13
C GLN A 724 -20.84 -2.10 -23.33
N THR A 725 -20.53 -2.78 -24.45
CA THR A 725 -20.11 -2.12 -25.69
C THR A 725 -21.23 -1.25 -26.26
N GLY A 726 -22.48 -1.73 -26.21
CA GLY A 726 -23.65 -0.97 -26.63
C GLY A 726 -23.81 0.34 -25.85
N LEU A 727 -23.74 0.28 -24.51
CA LEU A 727 -23.78 1.46 -23.63
C LEU A 727 -22.63 2.42 -23.91
N LEU A 728 -21.40 1.90 -24.11
CA LEU A 728 -20.23 2.71 -24.45
C LEU A 728 -20.41 3.44 -25.78
N CYS A 729 -20.91 2.75 -26.80
CA CYS A 729 -21.23 3.34 -28.09
C CYS A 729 -22.30 4.43 -27.99
N GLN A 730 -23.31 4.27 -27.11
CA GLN A 730 -24.30 5.32 -26.85
C GLN A 730 -23.68 6.54 -26.19
N LEU A 731 -22.77 6.36 -25.22
CA LEU A 731 -22.03 7.45 -24.57
C LEU A 731 -21.15 8.21 -25.58
N ILE A 732 -20.41 7.50 -26.42
CA ILE A 732 -19.53 8.08 -27.44
C ILE A 732 -20.32 8.93 -28.45
N LYS A 733 -21.48 8.43 -28.90
CA LYS A 733 -22.36 9.13 -29.86
C LYS A 733 -22.95 10.44 -29.32
N LYS A 734 -22.84 10.73 -28.01
CA LYS A 734 -23.26 12.00 -27.41
C LYS A 734 -22.32 13.18 -27.74
N PHE A 735 -21.15 12.89 -28.31
CA PHE A 735 -20.13 13.88 -28.65
C PHE A 735 -19.77 13.80 -30.14
N THR A 736 -19.75 14.94 -30.83
CA THR A 736 -19.37 15.04 -32.23
C THR A 736 -18.10 15.87 -32.40
N ASN A 737 -17.17 15.41 -33.24
CA ASN A 737 -15.90 16.11 -33.46
C ASN A 737 -16.12 17.59 -33.85
N GLY A 738 -15.39 18.49 -33.19
CA GLY A 738 -15.51 19.94 -33.37
C GLY A 738 -16.67 20.59 -32.63
N GLN A 739 -17.47 19.84 -31.87
CA GLN A 739 -18.59 20.38 -31.10
C GLN A 739 -18.11 21.32 -29.99
N ALA A 740 -18.71 22.50 -29.91
CA ALA A 740 -18.57 23.40 -28.77
C ALA A 740 -19.28 22.83 -27.54
N VAL A 741 -18.57 22.75 -26.42
CA VAL A 741 -19.03 22.15 -25.17
C VAL A 741 -18.88 23.11 -23.99
N GLY A 742 -19.77 22.98 -23.01
CA GLY A 742 -19.69 23.69 -21.73
C GLY A 742 -19.04 22.80 -20.69
N ILE A 743 -17.86 23.19 -20.18
CA ILE A 743 -17.07 22.40 -19.23
C ILE A 743 -17.07 23.09 -17.85
N PRO A 744 -17.76 22.53 -16.84
CA PRO A 744 -17.71 23.05 -15.48
C PRO A 744 -16.27 23.12 -14.95
N MET A 745 -15.97 24.13 -14.13
CA MET A 745 -14.65 24.24 -13.50
C MET A 745 -14.41 23.11 -12.48
N ALA A 746 -15.46 22.66 -11.77
CA ALA A 746 -15.43 21.51 -10.88
C ALA A 746 -16.20 20.34 -11.50
N LEU A 747 -15.47 19.32 -11.98
CA LEU A 747 -16.05 18.08 -12.50
C LEU A 747 -16.23 17.11 -11.33
N VAL A 748 -17.35 17.20 -10.62
CA VAL A 748 -17.65 16.30 -9.49
C VAL A 748 -18.29 15.01 -10.01
N ALA A 749 -17.92 13.86 -9.42
CA ALA A 749 -18.40 12.54 -9.84
C ALA A 749 -19.85 12.24 -9.42
N GLU A 750 -20.40 12.98 -8.45
CA GLU A 750 -21.77 12.80 -7.97
C GLU A 750 -22.69 13.85 -8.61
N GLY A 751 -23.60 13.37 -9.45
CA GLY A 751 -24.59 14.17 -10.16
C GLY A 751 -25.68 14.75 -9.28
N GLU A 752 -25.36 15.60 -8.31
CA GLU A 752 -26.35 16.54 -7.75
C GLU A 752 -26.51 17.72 -8.74
N ILE A 753 -27.18 17.47 -9.88
CA ILE A 753 -27.85 18.52 -10.64
C ILE A 753 -29.35 18.43 -10.32
N GLU A 754 -29.73 18.86 -9.11
CA GLU A 754 -31.12 19.22 -8.85
C GLU A 754 -31.36 20.67 -9.29
N ASP A 755 -32.41 20.87 -10.11
CA ASP A 755 -32.95 22.13 -10.60
C ASP A 755 -32.28 22.82 -11.80
N ASN A 756 -32.02 22.10 -12.90
CA ASN A 756 -32.03 22.67 -14.28
C ASN A 756 -31.32 24.04 -14.47
N ARG A 757 -30.29 24.31 -13.67
CA ARG A 757 -29.61 25.61 -13.54
C ARG A 757 -28.12 25.39 -13.73
N LEU A 758 -27.51 26.40 -14.34
CA LEU A 758 -26.08 26.48 -14.59
C LEU A 758 -25.29 26.27 -13.29
N VAL A 759 -24.26 25.41 -13.32
CA VAL A 759 -23.12 25.54 -12.40
C VAL A 759 -22.54 26.94 -12.61
N ASP A 760 -22.36 27.71 -11.54
CA ASP A 760 -22.07 29.16 -11.61
C ASP A 760 -20.81 29.53 -12.41
N TYR A 761 -19.94 28.55 -12.74
CA TYR A 761 -18.73 28.75 -13.56
C TYR A 761 -18.49 27.59 -14.54
N VAL A 762 -18.70 27.87 -15.83
CA VAL A 762 -18.54 26.93 -16.94
C VAL A 762 -17.66 27.58 -18.01
N SER A 763 -16.59 26.90 -18.35
CA SER A 763 -15.66 27.30 -19.39
C SER A 763 -16.15 26.82 -20.75
N VAL A 764 -15.75 27.52 -21.80
CA VAL A 764 -16.06 27.14 -23.17
C VAL A 764 -14.96 26.20 -23.64
N GLY A 765 -15.35 25.07 -24.23
CA GLY A 765 -14.42 24.11 -24.79
C GLY A 765 -14.83 23.60 -26.16
N LEU A 766 -13.94 22.85 -26.80
CA LEU A 766 -14.17 22.11 -28.03
C LEU A 766 -13.87 20.64 -27.78
N PHE A 767 -14.78 19.76 -28.19
CA PHE A 767 -14.50 18.33 -28.26
C PHE A 767 -13.78 18.01 -29.58
N LEU A 768 -12.57 17.48 -29.51
CA LEU A 768 -11.74 17.24 -30.70
C LEU A 768 -11.88 15.83 -31.26
N GLY A 769 -12.15 14.84 -30.41
CA GLY A 769 -12.19 13.43 -30.77
C GLY A 769 -11.70 12.54 -29.64
N PHE A 770 -11.35 11.31 -29.97
CA PHE A 770 -10.90 10.32 -28.99
C PHE A 770 -9.44 9.94 -29.22
N LYS A 771 -8.67 9.86 -28.14
CA LYS A 771 -7.33 9.29 -28.13
C LYS A 771 -7.44 7.84 -27.66
N VAL A 772 -7.01 6.90 -28.48
CA VAL A 772 -6.88 5.48 -28.10
C VAL A 772 -5.44 5.25 -27.65
N ILE A 773 -5.26 4.69 -26.46
CA ILE A 773 -3.96 4.49 -25.82
C ILE A 773 -3.64 3.00 -25.82
N GLY A 774 -2.47 2.65 -26.36
CA GLY A 774 -2.04 1.26 -26.49
C GLY A 774 -2.73 0.53 -27.66
N SER A 775 -2.62 -0.79 -27.66
CA SER A 775 -3.11 -1.65 -28.74
C SER A 775 -4.56 -2.14 -28.55
N LYS A 776 -5.13 -2.02 -27.35
CA LYS A 776 -6.48 -2.49 -27.01
C LYS A 776 -7.49 -1.34 -27.09
N THR A 777 -8.69 -1.57 -27.63
CA THR A 777 -9.78 -0.59 -27.73
C THR A 777 -10.82 -0.84 -26.63
N THR A 778 -10.48 -0.50 -25.38
CA THR A 778 -11.33 -0.67 -24.19
C THR A 778 -11.73 0.66 -23.56
N ARG A 779 -12.69 0.63 -22.60
CA ARG A 779 -13.25 1.84 -21.99
C ARG A 779 -12.18 2.72 -21.30
N SER A 780 -11.21 2.11 -20.65
CA SER A 780 -10.10 2.82 -19.99
C SER A 780 -9.03 3.35 -20.94
N SER A 781 -8.78 2.64 -22.04
CA SER A 781 -7.77 2.98 -23.05
C SER A 781 -8.17 4.18 -23.90
N ILE A 782 -9.47 4.53 -23.90
CA ILE A 782 -10.01 5.61 -24.69
C ILE A 782 -10.20 6.84 -23.81
N LYS A 783 -9.59 7.94 -24.23
CA LYS A 783 -9.79 9.26 -23.62
C LYS A 783 -10.53 10.19 -24.59
N ALA A 784 -11.58 10.81 -24.11
CA ALA A 784 -12.28 11.89 -24.81
C ALA A 784 -11.46 13.18 -24.67
N VAL A 785 -11.01 13.74 -25.80
CA VAL A 785 -10.10 14.88 -25.82
C VAL A 785 -10.89 16.17 -25.99
N PHE A 786 -10.80 17.04 -24.99
CA PHE A 786 -11.39 18.36 -24.97
C PHE A 786 -10.29 19.42 -24.91
N VAL A 787 -10.50 20.53 -25.59
CA VAL A 787 -9.70 21.75 -25.39
C VAL A 787 -10.56 22.76 -24.66
N VAL A 788 -9.98 23.45 -23.68
CA VAL A 788 -10.70 24.38 -22.81
C VAL A 788 -10.05 25.75 -22.90
N ASN A 789 -10.85 26.81 -22.88
CA ASN A 789 -10.37 28.19 -22.98
C ASN A 789 -9.85 28.76 -21.65
N ASP A 790 -9.52 27.90 -20.68
CA ASP A 790 -8.95 28.28 -19.38
C ASP A 790 -7.61 27.58 -19.14
N GLY A 791 -7.00 27.81 -17.97
CA GLY A 791 -5.68 27.26 -17.65
C GLY A 791 -5.58 25.73 -17.61
N ARG A 792 -6.68 24.98 -17.78
CA ARG A 792 -6.62 23.52 -17.98
C ARG A 792 -6.12 23.16 -19.37
N CYS A 793 -6.29 24.05 -20.35
CA CYS A 793 -5.82 23.97 -21.74
C CYS A 793 -6.38 22.80 -22.56
N ARG A 794 -6.20 21.59 -22.07
CA ARG A 794 -6.64 20.33 -22.65
C ARG A 794 -7.04 19.38 -21.53
N LEU A 795 -8.19 18.73 -21.70
CA LEU A 795 -8.68 17.69 -20.80
C LEU A 795 -8.86 16.40 -21.59
N ASP A 796 -8.10 15.39 -21.22
CA ASP A 796 -8.21 14.04 -21.77
C ASP A 796 -8.97 13.18 -20.75
N ILE A 797 -10.31 13.18 -20.85
CA ILE A 797 -11.19 12.52 -19.89
C ILE A 797 -11.35 11.04 -20.28
N PRO A 798 -10.92 10.07 -19.45
CA PRO A 798 -11.14 8.65 -19.72
C PRO A 798 -12.62 8.31 -19.81
N LEU A 799 -13.03 7.37 -20.67
CA LEU A 799 -14.45 6.95 -20.75
C LEU A 799 -14.94 6.21 -19.49
N THR A 800 -14.02 5.87 -18.58
CA THR A 800 -14.33 5.35 -17.25
C THR A 800 -14.96 6.41 -16.35
N GLU A 801 -14.69 7.70 -16.61
CA GLU A 801 -15.29 8.83 -15.88
C GLU A 801 -16.61 9.31 -16.51
N GLU A 802 -17.54 8.38 -16.73
CA GLU A 802 -18.83 8.65 -17.37
C GLU A 802 -19.63 9.76 -16.68
N GLY A 803 -19.58 9.85 -15.35
CA GLY A 803 -20.23 10.95 -14.61
C GLY A 803 -19.74 12.33 -15.05
N LYS A 804 -18.44 12.49 -15.31
CA LYS A 804 -17.87 13.76 -15.81
C LYS A 804 -18.30 14.04 -17.25
N LEU A 805 -18.27 13.03 -18.12
CA LEU A 805 -18.72 13.15 -19.50
C LEU A 805 -20.20 13.51 -19.58
N MET A 806 -21.04 12.85 -18.78
CA MET A 806 -22.47 13.13 -18.70
C MET A 806 -22.74 14.52 -18.12
N THR A 807 -21.94 14.97 -17.16
CA THR A 807 -22.02 16.34 -16.64
C THR A 807 -21.71 17.36 -17.75
N ILE A 808 -20.65 17.16 -18.54
CA ILE A 808 -20.32 18.02 -19.68
C ILE A 808 -21.44 18.00 -20.72
N HIS A 809 -21.97 16.81 -21.06
CA HIS A 809 -23.05 16.67 -22.04
C HIS A 809 -24.33 17.38 -21.59
N ASN A 810 -24.73 17.19 -20.33
CA ASN A 810 -25.91 17.83 -19.74
C ASN A 810 -25.72 19.34 -19.70
N GLN A 811 -24.55 19.82 -19.26
CA GLN A 811 -24.22 21.23 -19.18
C GLN A 811 -24.23 21.92 -20.55
N THR A 812 -23.69 21.23 -21.57
CA THR A 812 -23.66 21.70 -22.97
C THR A 812 -25.07 21.87 -23.53
N ASN A 813 -26.01 21.00 -23.12
CA ASN A 813 -27.39 21.01 -23.63
C ASN A 813 -28.36 21.87 -22.82
N LEU A 814 -27.91 22.54 -21.75
CA LEU A 814 -28.73 23.55 -21.05
C LEU A 814 -28.99 24.74 -22.00
N GLY A 815 -30.27 25.18 -22.08
CA GLY A 815 -30.72 26.16 -23.08
C GLY A 815 -29.89 27.44 -23.16
N VAL A 816 -29.47 27.99 -22.01
CA VAL A 816 -28.63 29.20 -21.92
C VAL A 816 -27.21 28.95 -22.44
N MET A 817 -26.62 27.79 -22.15
CA MET A 817 -25.28 27.42 -22.65
C MET A 817 -25.30 27.11 -24.13
N ARG A 818 -26.32 26.41 -24.62
CA ARG A 818 -26.47 26.11 -26.05
C ARG A 818 -26.47 27.38 -26.90
N GLN A 819 -27.13 28.46 -26.43
CA GLN A 819 -27.08 29.76 -27.10
C GLN A 819 -25.67 30.37 -27.10
N ARG A 820 -24.96 30.32 -25.96
CA ARG A 820 -23.58 30.84 -25.84
C ARG A 820 -22.58 30.09 -26.72
N LEU A 821 -22.74 28.77 -26.84
CA LEU A 821 -21.85 27.89 -27.60
C LEU A 821 -22.12 27.92 -29.12
N SER A 822 -23.31 28.38 -29.56
CA SER A 822 -23.72 28.37 -30.98
C SER A 822 -22.79 29.14 -31.94
N LYS A 823 -22.00 30.09 -31.42
CA LYS A 823 -21.06 30.92 -32.20
C LYS A 823 -19.60 30.43 -32.10
N VAL A 824 -19.35 29.37 -31.34
CA VAL A 824 -18.02 28.85 -31.06
C VAL A 824 -17.70 27.74 -32.05
N THR A 825 -16.68 27.95 -32.87
CA THR A 825 -16.11 26.97 -33.80
C THR A 825 -14.59 26.98 -33.67
N ILE A 826 -13.91 26.04 -34.33
CA ILE A 826 -12.44 26.03 -34.37
C ILE A 826 -11.88 27.34 -34.93
N ASP A 827 -12.57 27.95 -35.91
CA ASP A 827 -12.10 29.18 -36.55
C ASP A 827 -12.40 30.44 -35.72
N THR A 828 -13.40 30.41 -34.82
CA THR A 828 -13.67 31.52 -33.89
C THR A 828 -12.99 31.34 -32.53
N TRP A 829 -12.31 30.22 -32.30
CA TRP A 829 -11.70 29.83 -31.02
C TRP A 829 -10.69 30.86 -30.47
N ASP A 830 -9.80 31.36 -31.32
CA ASP A 830 -8.71 32.26 -30.88
C ASP A 830 -9.23 33.59 -30.29
N SER A 831 -10.44 34.01 -30.68
CA SER A 831 -11.08 35.21 -30.14
C SER A 831 -11.52 35.07 -28.67
N LEU A 832 -11.54 33.84 -28.15
CA LEU A 832 -11.96 33.51 -26.78
C LEU A 832 -10.78 33.36 -25.81
N LEU A 833 -9.54 33.42 -26.31
CA LEU A 833 -8.33 33.19 -25.52
C LEU A 833 -7.89 34.49 -24.84
N SER A 834 -7.48 34.38 -23.57
CA SER A 834 -6.82 35.47 -22.86
C SER A 834 -5.34 35.53 -23.26
N ASN A 835 -4.85 36.70 -23.65
CA ASN A 835 -3.44 36.93 -23.95
C ASN A 835 -2.56 37.16 -22.70
N SER A 836 -3.14 37.06 -21.49
CA SER A 836 -2.39 37.31 -20.26
C SER A 836 -1.39 36.20 -19.97
N THR A 837 -0.12 36.57 -19.78
CA THR A 837 0.96 35.63 -19.46
C THR A 837 1.08 35.37 -17.96
N ARG A 838 0.43 36.20 -17.14
CA ARG A 838 0.40 36.11 -15.68
C ARG A 838 -1.03 36.22 -15.14
N GLU A 839 -1.29 35.59 -14.01
CA GLU A 839 -2.58 35.65 -13.31
C GLU A 839 -2.41 35.96 -11.83
N ARG A 840 -3.48 36.48 -11.19
CA ARG A 840 -3.50 36.68 -9.74
C ARG A 840 -3.91 35.40 -9.02
N ALA A 841 -3.11 34.98 -8.05
CA ALA A 841 -3.39 33.86 -7.17
C ALA A 841 -3.27 34.29 -5.70
N TYR A 842 -3.90 33.51 -4.81
CA TYR A 842 -3.90 33.73 -3.37
C TYR A 842 -3.27 32.53 -2.67
N ILE A 843 -2.15 32.75 -2.00
CA ILE A 843 -1.37 31.70 -1.34
C ILE A 843 -1.31 32.01 0.15
N VAL A 844 -1.73 31.05 0.97
CA VAL A 844 -1.54 31.14 2.42
C VAL A 844 -0.10 30.75 2.76
N THR A 845 0.62 31.64 3.44
CA THR A 845 2.02 31.47 3.85
C THR A 845 2.20 31.73 5.35
N GLY A 846 3.42 31.55 5.88
CA GLY A 846 3.68 31.68 7.32
C GLY A 846 3.20 30.45 8.08
N ASN A 847 2.30 30.64 9.06
CA ASN A 847 1.77 29.54 9.87
C ASN A 847 0.77 28.67 9.10
N LEU A 848 1.29 27.72 8.31
CA LEU A 848 0.48 26.84 7.46
C LEU A 848 -0.47 25.94 8.26
N LEU A 849 -0.10 25.48 9.46
CA LEU A 849 -0.98 24.64 10.28
C LEU A 849 -2.25 25.40 10.65
N SER A 850 -2.10 26.62 11.17
CA SER A 850 -3.21 27.49 11.54
C SER A 850 -4.02 27.94 10.31
N GLY A 851 -3.33 28.26 9.21
CA GLY A 851 -3.94 28.69 7.94
C GLY A 851 -4.79 27.61 7.28
N ILE A 852 -4.28 26.37 7.18
CA ILE A 852 -5.02 25.23 6.61
C ILE A 852 -6.22 24.89 7.51
N ALA A 853 -6.03 24.91 8.84
CA ALA A 853 -7.13 24.68 9.79
C ALA A 853 -8.26 25.69 9.60
N PHE A 854 -7.90 26.96 9.40
CA PHE A 854 -8.85 28.05 9.17
C PHE A 854 -9.56 27.93 7.81
N ALA A 855 -8.81 27.68 6.75
CA ALA A 855 -9.35 27.51 5.40
C ALA A 855 -10.36 26.35 5.31
N LYS A 856 -10.07 25.22 5.98
CA LYS A 856 -10.98 24.06 6.06
C LYS A 856 -12.30 24.34 6.78
N GLN A 857 -12.36 25.39 7.60
CA GLN A 857 -13.58 25.78 8.32
C GLN A 857 -14.44 26.80 7.57
N PHE A 858 -14.04 27.23 6.37
CA PHE A 858 -14.85 28.14 5.55
C PHE A 858 -16.26 27.59 5.34
N GLY A 859 -17.27 28.43 5.54
CA GLY A 859 -18.67 28.07 5.35
C GLY A 859 -19.29 27.23 6.48
N LYS A 860 -18.53 26.80 7.50
CA LYS A 860 -19.05 25.95 8.59
C LYS A 860 -20.27 26.54 9.31
N ASN A 861 -20.32 27.87 9.41
CA ASN A 861 -21.40 28.60 10.08
C ASN A 861 -22.52 29.07 9.13
N VAL A 862 -22.46 28.72 7.84
CA VAL A 862 -23.45 29.12 6.83
C VAL A 862 -24.66 28.18 6.91
N GLY A 863 -25.83 28.69 7.29
CA GLY A 863 -27.04 27.88 7.45
C GLY A 863 -27.58 27.26 6.14
N ASN A 864 -27.39 27.93 5.01
CA ASN A 864 -27.84 27.47 3.70
C ASN A 864 -26.88 26.41 3.12
N ARG A 865 -27.38 25.20 2.80
CA ARG A 865 -26.58 24.06 2.29
C ARG A 865 -25.79 24.39 1.02
N LYS A 866 -26.40 25.11 0.05
CA LYS A 866 -25.76 25.46 -1.22
C LYS A 866 -24.67 26.52 -1.03
N LEU A 867 -24.96 27.60 -0.29
CA LEU A 867 -23.97 28.63 0.04
C LEU A 867 -22.83 28.08 0.91
N ARG A 868 -23.12 27.14 1.81
CA ARG A 868 -22.12 26.41 2.59
C ARG A 868 -21.16 25.63 1.68
N GLN A 869 -21.69 24.89 0.70
CA GLN A 869 -20.86 24.12 -0.24
C GLN A 869 -19.97 25.03 -1.08
N ILE A 870 -20.49 26.17 -1.55
CA ILE A 870 -19.73 27.17 -2.30
C ILE A 870 -18.63 27.77 -1.43
N ALA A 871 -18.95 28.18 -0.20
CA ALA A 871 -18.00 28.72 0.76
C ALA A 871 -16.89 27.71 1.08
N MET A 872 -17.24 26.44 1.28
CA MET A 872 -16.27 25.35 1.46
C MET A 872 -15.37 25.19 0.24
N ASN A 873 -15.91 25.22 -0.97
CA ASN A 873 -15.12 25.11 -2.20
C ASN A 873 -14.17 26.29 -2.45
N LYS A 874 -14.52 27.49 -1.94
CA LYS A 874 -13.64 28.67 -1.99
C LYS A 874 -12.50 28.60 -0.98
N GLY A 875 -12.74 28.03 0.20
CA GLY A 875 -11.69 27.77 1.21
C GLY A 875 -10.84 26.53 0.92
N ARG A 876 -11.27 25.66 0.00
CA ARG A 876 -10.43 24.55 -0.50
C ARG A 876 -9.22 25.09 -1.24
N GLY A 877 -8.12 24.37 -1.10
CA GLY A 877 -6.84 24.65 -1.70
C GLY A 877 -5.96 23.41 -1.63
N HIS A 878 -4.74 23.53 -2.12
CA HIS A 878 -3.75 22.46 -2.04
C HIS A 878 -2.40 23.02 -1.59
N LEU A 879 -1.64 22.20 -0.87
CA LEU A 879 -0.25 22.49 -0.53
C LEU A 879 0.56 22.52 -1.82
N ILE A 880 1.36 23.57 -1.99
CA ILE A 880 2.27 23.73 -3.12
C ILE A 880 3.68 24.07 -2.65
N THR A 881 4.64 23.64 -3.44
CA THR A 881 6.00 24.16 -3.45
C THR A 881 6.18 24.95 -4.75
N TYR A 882 6.69 26.17 -4.71
CA TYR A 882 6.74 27.07 -5.87
C TYR A 882 7.97 27.99 -5.88
N THR A 883 8.36 28.51 -7.04
CA THR A 883 9.41 29.53 -7.16
C THR A 883 8.84 30.94 -7.09
N ASP A 884 9.54 31.83 -6.36
CA ASP A 884 9.31 33.27 -6.47
C ASP A 884 10.08 33.89 -7.65
N ASP A 885 9.84 35.17 -7.90
CA ASP A 885 10.51 35.97 -8.94
C ASP A 885 12.04 36.10 -8.78
N MET A 886 12.60 35.67 -7.64
CA MET A 886 14.05 35.57 -7.39
C MET A 886 14.57 34.14 -7.52
N GLY A 887 13.76 33.20 -8.00
CA GLY A 887 14.11 31.78 -8.13
C GLY A 887 14.18 31.02 -6.80
N ARG A 888 13.70 31.60 -5.69
CA ARG A 888 13.72 30.94 -4.38
C ARG A 888 12.52 30.01 -4.25
N VAL A 889 12.75 28.81 -3.74
CA VAL A 889 11.71 27.81 -3.49
C VAL A 889 10.97 28.15 -2.18
N LYS A 890 9.64 28.26 -2.26
CA LYS A 890 8.74 28.55 -1.14
C LYS A 890 7.66 27.47 -1.03
N ASN A 891 7.10 27.33 0.18
CA ASN A 891 5.96 26.46 0.45
C ASN A 891 4.75 27.30 0.85
N GLY A 892 3.57 26.92 0.37
CA GLY A 892 2.32 27.62 0.67
C GLY A 892 1.11 26.73 0.48
N TYR A 893 -0.05 27.22 0.90
CA TYR A 893 -1.35 26.59 0.61
C TYR A 893 -2.10 27.48 -0.37
N MET A 894 -2.15 27.08 -1.64
CA MET A 894 -2.80 27.85 -2.69
C MET A 894 -4.31 27.65 -2.59
N LEU A 895 -5.03 28.75 -2.39
CA LEU A 895 -6.48 28.74 -2.32
C LEU A 895 -7.08 28.57 -3.71
N SER A 896 -8.33 28.13 -3.76
CA SER A 896 -9.10 28.01 -5.00
C SER A 896 -9.03 29.28 -5.84
N ARG A 897 -8.96 29.14 -7.18
CA ARG A 897 -9.12 30.27 -8.12
C ARG A 897 -10.44 31.03 -7.94
N MET A 898 -11.42 30.44 -7.26
CA MET A 898 -12.70 31.07 -6.92
C MET A 898 -12.62 31.98 -5.69
N PHE A 899 -11.55 31.88 -4.90
CA PHE A 899 -11.37 32.69 -3.70
C PHE A 899 -11.22 34.16 -4.07
N ARG A 900 -11.87 35.02 -3.31
CA ARG A 900 -11.70 36.48 -3.35
C ARG A 900 -11.45 36.99 -1.94
N PRO A 901 -10.65 38.05 -1.74
CA PRO A 901 -10.40 38.60 -0.40
C PRO A 901 -11.68 38.98 0.35
N THR A 902 -12.72 39.41 -0.37
CA THR A 902 -14.04 39.71 0.20
C THR A 902 -14.70 38.50 0.86
N ASP A 903 -14.36 37.27 0.45
CA ASP A 903 -14.92 36.03 1.02
C ASP A 903 -14.58 35.88 2.51
N LEU A 904 -13.48 36.48 2.98
CA LEU A 904 -13.13 36.51 4.41
C LEU A 904 -14.19 37.22 5.26
N GLN A 905 -14.91 38.19 4.71
CA GLN A 905 -15.95 38.91 5.45
C GLN A 905 -17.25 38.08 5.59
N PHE A 906 -17.53 37.22 4.60
CA PHE A 906 -18.81 36.52 4.49
C PHE A 906 -18.76 35.07 4.97
N PHE A 907 -17.63 34.38 4.77
CA PHE A 907 -17.53 32.93 4.90
C PHE A 907 -16.47 32.44 5.90
N ALA A 908 -15.64 33.35 6.41
CA ALA A 908 -14.65 33.00 7.42
C ALA A 908 -15.34 32.51 8.71
N PRO A 909 -14.70 31.59 9.45
CA PRO A 909 -15.07 31.29 10.82
C PRO A 909 -15.09 32.58 11.65
N LYS A 910 -16.22 32.88 12.30
CA LYS A 910 -16.26 33.95 13.30
C LYS A 910 -15.51 33.50 14.55
N PRO A 911 -14.78 34.41 15.22
CA PRO A 911 -14.04 34.10 16.44
C PRO A 911 -14.93 33.57 17.56
#